data_AF-A0A2A9DUM2-F1
#
_entry.id   AF-A0A2A9DUM2-F1
#
_cell.length_a   1.000
_cell.length_b   1.000
_cell.length_c   1.000
_cell.angle_alpha   90.00
_cell.angle_beta   90.00
_cell.angle_gamma   90.00
#
_symmetry.space_group_name_H-M   'P 1'
#
loop_
_entity.id
_entity.type
_entity.pdbx_description
1 polymer ?
#
loop_
_entity_poly.entity_id
_entity_poly.type
_entity_poly.pdbx_seq_one_letter_code
_entity_poly.pdbx_strand_id
1 'polypeptide(L)'
;MRWKSLAVRVAAVVATAAFIGGAVPPGAASADQHPAPAAKKVATTYTNPVSEGVVDSFPDPTMIRGKDGAWYAYGTTNPIFNSSGEDGERILPILRSTDMVTWEHVGDVYAVDAARPDYWSNGTRPWAPDIRYLDGEYHLTYSLSNGGVALLTAESPTGPWTDHGLLIDGDVEGCPTGNIDQSLFTDTDGTHYIYWGSYDVLCVSALNEDATALTGEVTQVAQGRRMEGGIVVKHDDMYYLMYSDGGCCDGSFSGYTVKVGRSDSPRGPFVDDAGVDLMATSSNAGFVLTSNGNGFAGPGHNTIQTDLAGQDWLVYHAIPEADPDFPPVGNLHLSKRPLMIDRLDWIDGWPVVRAGQGPSSGEEAAPVTTPAIGSDFADGSLRSWKKRGRSSVDIATDSDAGKHVRMTAEGRGSSAMTGAATLTSHSKVSGDVRVQADVRFTPTDAGASAGAGGIVLGARGQNGTTAWIDAEEGELRLEIVHGSHVATEAAALPDDFDAATWHVVSVEWRGSTVVAEVASDGLGEPLAVVEVTAPKQASSHGSVGFAAAGATVDGDNISAAELFTPVTERVADPQPGDLLPEYSDDFDAAGDPAVADDEWSWVRGRPEGASSSDGSLTWPTDGTELFRGTNSAPVLVRDAPSTDYMVETKVTFNGTRAAQQAGLVLYEHDDSYLKLTHTVIGLNRVGKVAHQTEFGKEGQRPTTTPPTDVANGPMFGAAPAETTWLKLYVQRDDAGEEYDVRMASSTDGETWQWGGVWSLETLGNLRIGLISMNAKGATASMDYVHTYDMGGEASEYPESWPQPMPYGAADDRSELMPRDDNSMVLDLELRPQDEELGRVWMRDTYVNRFEVDGETMYVATGTTKPAELDKAAPWNDGIYMWTAPALDGPWTLVDTTGIRPDEQKGKVWSPEFVDENSAGRVVVADWQAYQHPDDPEKRAGNAWAPEVQYIDGKWYIVATMGDQSTLTGSFMLVSEGGPEGPYRNIEASIEHPLGDPVRASNPQYYHIDGGLFHEGDDTYLVLHNDLYSKLTPDMENLEHPTNLPEFQQRAYEPEPYLEGASVTKVGDKYYLMHAAWSFRSGTGEDAVCSYLPGSGQKYQYDAIVAVADSFEGPYSLRYTAGVGAGHNNMFVDEEGTVWMTFFRNPAHGYWAQPDRIGDAAVAGVVRLEQSGPFGGLLTVERPQS
;
A
#
# COMPACT_ATOMS: atom_id res chain seq x y z
N MET A 1 -11.85 35.23 -45.14
CA MET A 1 -10.75 36.12 -45.60
C MET A 1 -9.65 35.99 -44.56
N ARG A 2 -8.42 35.51 -44.86
CA ARG A 2 -7.31 36.12 -45.60
C ARG A 2 -6.75 37.42 -44.97
N TRP A 3 -5.48 37.30 -44.51
CA TRP A 3 -4.43 38.33 -44.35
C TRP A 3 -4.42 39.10 -43.01
N LYS A 4 -3.26 39.43 -42.39
CA LYS A 4 -1.84 39.17 -42.71
C LYS A 4 -0.91 39.35 -41.48
N SER A 5 0.30 38.78 -41.57
CA SER A 5 1.41 38.83 -40.61
C SER A 5 2.29 40.10 -40.67
N LEU A 6 2.97 40.42 -39.54
CA LEU A 6 4.37 40.86 -39.33
C LEU A 6 4.49 41.35 -37.86
N ALA A 7 5.32 40.86 -36.92
CA ALA A 7 6.74 40.44 -36.87
C ALA A 7 7.77 41.59 -36.73
N VAL A 8 8.69 41.49 -35.74
CA VAL A 8 10.15 41.77 -35.82
C VAL A 8 10.85 41.54 -34.45
N ARG A 9 11.69 40.47 -34.37
CA ARG A 9 13.14 40.36 -33.97
C ARG A 9 13.54 40.79 -32.54
N VAL A 10 14.56 40.24 -31.87
CA VAL A 10 15.94 39.85 -32.25
C VAL A 10 16.44 38.78 -31.23
N ALA A 11 17.33 37.81 -31.49
CA ALA A 11 17.78 37.05 -32.66
C ALA A 11 18.73 35.90 -32.19
N ALA A 12 19.08 34.93 -33.05
CA ALA A 12 20.01 33.83 -32.75
C ALA A 12 21.16 33.72 -33.77
N VAL A 13 22.31 33.17 -33.35
CA VAL A 13 23.48 32.91 -34.22
C VAL A 13 23.51 31.44 -34.65
N VAL A 14 23.94 31.21 -35.90
CA VAL A 14 23.76 29.98 -36.66
C VAL A 14 25.08 29.21 -36.83
N ALA A 15 25.01 27.88 -36.83
CA ALA A 15 25.91 27.02 -37.60
C ALA A 15 25.10 25.87 -38.24
N THR A 16 25.35 25.56 -39.52
CA THR A 16 24.56 24.56 -40.29
C THR A 16 25.44 23.81 -41.28
N ALA A 17 25.27 22.50 -41.37
CA ALA A 17 25.67 21.67 -42.50
C ALA A 17 24.66 20.50 -42.62
N ALA A 18 23.63 20.61 -43.46
CA ALA A 18 23.66 20.36 -44.91
C ALA A 18 23.56 18.85 -45.28
N PHE A 19 22.34 18.33 -45.28
CA PHE A 19 22.00 17.05 -45.94
C PHE A 19 21.79 17.25 -47.45
N ILE A 20 22.26 16.30 -48.25
CA ILE A 20 21.83 16.07 -49.64
C ILE A 20 21.26 14.66 -49.70
N GLY A 21 20.03 14.52 -50.18
CA GLY A 21 19.28 13.26 -50.10
C GLY A 21 19.57 12.27 -51.23
N GLY A 22 19.18 11.02 -50.98
CA GLY A 22 19.05 9.96 -51.98
C GLY A 22 18.09 8.90 -51.43
N ALA A 23 16.99 8.64 -52.12
CA ALA A 23 16.01 7.63 -51.72
C ALA A 23 16.46 6.22 -52.15
N VAL A 24 16.31 5.25 -51.25
CA VAL A 24 16.54 3.81 -51.47
C VAL A 24 15.30 3.06 -50.93
N PRO A 25 14.85 1.94 -51.54
CA PRO A 25 13.64 1.24 -51.09
C PRO A 25 13.84 0.57 -49.73
N PRO A 26 12.75 0.25 -48.99
CA PRO A 26 12.85 -0.54 -47.77
C PRO A 26 13.36 -1.94 -48.09
N GLY A 27 14.59 -2.24 -47.66
CA GLY A 27 15.06 -3.60 -47.49
C GLY A 27 14.57 -4.16 -46.16
N ALA A 28 14.42 -5.48 -46.07
CA ALA A 28 14.08 -6.15 -44.82
C ALA A 28 15.07 -5.76 -43.71
N ALA A 29 14.56 -5.45 -42.52
CA ALA A 29 15.40 -5.18 -41.36
C ALA A 29 16.12 -6.49 -40.98
N SER A 30 17.45 -6.41 -40.93
CA SER A 30 18.28 -7.46 -40.35
C SER A 30 18.09 -7.41 -38.83
N ALA A 31 17.83 -8.55 -38.21
CA ALA A 31 18.34 -8.79 -36.87
C ALA A 31 19.89 -8.67 -36.88
N ASP A 32 20.53 -8.62 -35.72
CA ASP A 32 21.99 -8.39 -35.52
C ASP A 32 22.46 -6.92 -35.50
N GLN A 33 21.98 -6.09 -34.55
CA GLN A 33 22.82 -5.07 -33.90
C GLN A 33 22.42 -4.83 -32.43
N HIS A 34 22.73 -5.78 -31.54
CA HIS A 34 22.80 -5.47 -30.09
C HIS A 34 24.12 -4.74 -29.79
N PRO A 35 24.11 -3.55 -29.17
CA PRO A 35 25.33 -2.95 -28.66
C PRO A 35 25.85 -3.76 -27.47
N ALA A 36 27.16 -4.03 -27.43
CA ALA A 36 27.77 -4.74 -26.31
C ALA A 36 27.56 -3.97 -24.99
N PRO A 37 27.06 -4.60 -23.93
CA PRO A 37 26.77 -3.91 -22.68
C PRO A 37 28.06 -3.39 -22.03
N ALA A 38 28.00 -2.17 -21.49
CA ALA A 38 28.98 -1.73 -20.51
C ALA A 38 28.84 -2.61 -19.26
N ALA A 39 29.95 -2.94 -18.60
CA ALA A 39 29.93 -3.75 -17.39
C ALA A 39 29.12 -3.04 -16.28
N LYS A 40 27.84 -3.42 -16.10
CA LYS A 40 27.02 -3.02 -14.96
C LYS A 40 27.71 -3.54 -13.69
N LYS A 41 27.67 -2.73 -12.62
CA LYS A 41 28.27 -3.09 -11.32
C LYS A 41 27.27 -4.00 -10.61
N VAL A 42 27.67 -5.24 -10.34
CA VAL A 42 26.86 -6.24 -9.60
C VAL A 42 26.43 -5.66 -8.25
N ALA A 43 25.15 -5.80 -7.93
CA ALA A 43 24.59 -5.43 -6.63
C ALA A 43 25.17 -6.31 -5.50
N THR A 44 25.52 -5.70 -4.37
CA THR A 44 25.91 -6.42 -3.13
C THR A 44 24.77 -6.48 -2.11
N THR A 45 23.81 -5.59 -2.29
CA THR A 45 22.59 -5.41 -1.49
C THR A 45 21.45 -5.05 -2.43
N TYR A 46 20.21 -5.27 -1.99
CA TYR A 46 18.99 -4.88 -2.69
C TYR A 46 17.97 -4.32 -1.71
N THR A 47 16.93 -3.71 -2.26
CA THR A 47 15.73 -3.29 -1.53
C THR A 47 14.54 -3.62 -2.43
N ASN A 48 13.44 -4.03 -1.83
CA ASN A 48 12.20 -4.33 -2.55
C ASN A 48 11.35 -3.05 -2.72
N PRO A 49 10.56 -2.95 -3.82
CA PRO A 49 10.46 -3.91 -4.91
C PRO A 49 11.65 -3.87 -5.88
N VAL A 50 12.18 -5.01 -6.30
CA VAL A 50 13.29 -5.06 -7.27
C VAL A 50 12.90 -4.59 -8.68
N SER A 51 11.61 -4.40 -8.97
CA SER A 51 11.18 -3.71 -10.19
C SER A 51 11.19 -2.19 -10.12
N GLU A 52 11.52 -1.57 -8.98
CA GLU A 52 11.49 -0.10 -8.83
C GLU A 52 12.32 0.62 -9.91
N GLY A 53 11.74 1.68 -10.49
CA GLY A 53 12.37 2.43 -11.58
C GLY A 53 12.42 1.69 -12.93
N VAL A 54 11.95 0.44 -12.99
CA VAL A 54 11.76 -0.33 -14.22
C VAL A 54 10.28 -0.49 -14.52
N VAL A 55 9.50 -1.06 -13.58
CA VAL A 55 8.04 -1.19 -13.69
C VAL A 55 7.31 -1.02 -12.36
N ASP A 56 6.16 -0.34 -12.39
CA ASP A 56 5.34 -0.02 -11.21
C ASP A 56 4.45 -1.20 -10.75
N SER A 57 4.23 -2.15 -11.65
CA SER A 57 3.50 -3.38 -11.36
C SER A 57 3.98 -4.49 -12.27
N PHE A 58 4.17 -5.66 -11.69
CA PHE A 58 4.58 -6.88 -12.35
C PHE A 58 3.95 -8.08 -11.62
N PRO A 59 2.60 -8.23 -11.70
CA PRO A 59 1.90 -9.15 -10.85
C PRO A 59 2.10 -10.60 -11.29
N ASP A 60 1.80 -11.51 -10.37
CA ASP A 60 1.79 -12.96 -10.62
C ASP A 60 3.11 -13.43 -11.27
N PRO A 61 4.28 -13.10 -10.70
CA PRO A 61 5.57 -13.27 -11.38
C PRO A 61 6.06 -14.71 -11.38
N THR A 62 6.45 -15.19 -12.56
CA THR A 62 7.30 -16.39 -12.71
C THR A 62 8.68 -16.00 -13.23
N MET A 63 9.72 -16.78 -12.93
CA MET A 63 11.13 -16.49 -13.23
C MET A 63 11.86 -17.75 -13.70
N ILE A 64 12.76 -17.60 -14.67
CA ILE A 64 13.66 -18.67 -15.13
C ILE A 64 15.04 -18.12 -15.46
N ARG A 65 16.08 -18.95 -15.31
CA ARG A 65 17.41 -18.65 -15.82
C ARG A 65 17.56 -19.20 -17.25
N GLY A 66 17.68 -18.32 -18.23
CA GLY A 66 17.88 -18.67 -19.62
C GLY A 66 19.26 -19.28 -19.86
N LYS A 67 19.40 -20.06 -20.95
CA LYS A 67 20.68 -20.70 -21.31
C LYS A 67 21.73 -19.68 -21.78
N ASP A 68 21.34 -18.43 -22.11
CA ASP A 68 22.25 -17.27 -22.27
C ASP A 68 22.89 -16.80 -20.94
N GLY A 69 22.50 -17.42 -19.82
CA GLY A 69 23.03 -17.18 -18.48
C GLY A 69 22.33 -16.07 -17.70
N ALA A 70 21.37 -15.35 -18.30
CA ALA A 70 20.59 -14.29 -17.68
C ALA A 70 19.30 -14.81 -17.04
N TRP A 71 18.71 -14.01 -16.15
CA TRP A 71 17.40 -14.29 -15.54
C TRP A 71 16.31 -13.55 -16.30
N TYR A 72 15.17 -14.21 -16.51
CA TYR A 72 13.99 -13.67 -17.18
C TYR A 72 12.80 -13.83 -16.25
N ALA A 73 11.97 -12.80 -16.15
CA ALA A 73 10.72 -12.83 -15.39
C ALA A 73 9.54 -12.48 -16.30
N TYR A 74 8.39 -13.09 -16.04
CA TYR A 74 7.13 -12.90 -16.77
C TYR A 74 6.03 -12.60 -15.76
N GLY A 75 5.16 -11.64 -16.07
CA GLY A 75 4.06 -11.25 -15.18
C GLY A 75 2.71 -11.22 -15.89
N THR A 76 1.64 -11.07 -15.12
CA THR A 76 0.27 -10.89 -15.62
C THR A 76 0.14 -9.65 -16.51
N THR A 77 -0.78 -9.70 -17.49
CA THR A 77 -1.14 -8.54 -18.32
C THR A 77 -1.65 -7.39 -17.44
N ASN A 78 -0.90 -6.28 -17.41
CA ASN A 78 -1.20 -5.11 -16.56
C ASN A 78 -0.56 -3.82 -17.16
N PRO A 79 -0.94 -2.62 -16.70
CA PRO A 79 -0.11 -1.43 -16.86
C PRO A 79 1.19 -1.60 -16.06
N ILE A 80 2.33 -1.33 -16.68
CA ILE A 80 3.64 -1.52 -16.03
C ILE A 80 4.50 -0.23 -15.95
N PHE A 81 4.05 0.86 -16.57
CA PHE A 81 4.80 2.15 -16.63
C PHE A 81 3.92 3.37 -16.29
N ASN A 82 2.93 3.22 -15.39
CA ASN A 82 2.02 4.30 -14.99
C ASN A 82 2.47 5.08 -13.73
N SER A 83 3.78 5.19 -13.51
CA SER A 83 4.46 6.36 -12.94
C SER A 83 5.07 7.26 -14.04
N SER A 84 5.37 6.69 -15.21
CA SER A 84 5.94 7.39 -16.37
C SER A 84 4.89 7.99 -17.30
N GLY A 85 3.60 7.82 -16.99
CA GLY A 85 2.48 8.33 -17.77
C GLY A 85 2.26 7.61 -19.09
N GLU A 86 2.65 6.34 -19.22
CA GLU A 86 2.30 5.53 -20.40
C GLU A 86 0.87 5.01 -20.32
N ASP A 87 0.08 5.26 -21.37
CA ASP A 87 -1.28 4.74 -21.49
C ASP A 87 -1.30 3.25 -21.91
N GLY A 88 -2.00 2.42 -21.14
CA GLY A 88 -2.42 1.07 -21.55
C GLY A 88 -1.68 -0.09 -20.86
N GLU A 89 -2.05 -1.31 -21.26
CA GLU A 89 -1.52 -2.56 -20.70
C GLU A 89 -0.40 -3.15 -21.57
N ARG A 90 0.56 -3.81 -20.94
CA ARG A 90 1.51 -4.72 -21.59
C ARG A 90 1.06 -6.17 -21.39
N ILE A 91 1.30 -7.02 -22.38
CA ILE A 91 0.68 -8.35 -22.45
C ILE A 91 1.72 -9.43 -22.14
N LEU A 92 1.60 -10.02 -20.97
CA LEU A 92 2.60 -10.92 -20.40
C LEU A 92 4.02 -10.33 -20.57
N PRO A 93 4.30 -9.18 -19.94
CA PRO A 93 5.56 -8.46 -20.10
C PRO A 93 6.74 -9.29 -19.61
N ILE A 94 7.87 -9.15 -20.31
CA ILE A 94 9.12 -9.88 -20.06
C ILE A 94 10.17 -8.91 -19.51
N LEU A 95 10.66 -9.17 -18.31
CA LEU A 95 11.83 -8.51 -17.73
C LEU A 95 13.06 -9.41 -17.86
N ARG A 96 14.25 -8.80 -17.97
CA ARG A 96 15.55 -9.47 -18.00
C ARG A 96 16.49 -8.88 -16.96
N SER A 97 17.31 -9.72 -16.32
CA SER A 97 18.34 -9.31 -15.38
C SER A 97 19.61 -10.16 -15.51
N THR A 98 20.75 -9.60 -15.08
CA THR A 98 22.00 -10.35 -14.91
C THR A 98 22.38 -10.54 -13.44
N ASP A 99 21.59 -10.03 -12.51
CA ASP A 99 21.86 -10.08 -11.07
C ASP A 99 20.62 -10.27 -10.17
N MET A 100 19.45 -10.57 -10.76
CA MET A 100 18.12 -10.68 -10.11
C MET A 100 17.59 -9.40 -9.43
N VAL A 101 18.39 -8.33 -9.39
CA VAL A 101 18.07 -7.07 -8.70
C VAL A 101 17.87 -5.93 -9.70
N THR A 102 18.74 -5.82 -10.70
CA THR A 102 18.65 -4.79 -11.75
C THR A 102 17.94 -5.37 -12.96
N TRP A 103 16.71 -4.92 -13.24
CA TRP A 103 15.90 -5.40 -14.36
C TRP A 103 15.90 -4.45 -15.56
N GLU A 104 15.55 -4.98 -16.74
CA GLU A 104 15.24 -4.22 -17.95
C GLU A 104 14.05 -4.88 -18.66
N HIS A 105 13.04 -4.10 -19.10
CA HIS A 105 11.94 -4.62 -19.92
C HIS A 105 12.46 -4.93 -21.33
N VAL A 106 12.30 -6.18 -21.77
CA VAL A 106 12.83 -6.66 -23.06
C VAL A 106 11.76 -6.96 -24.10
N GLY A 107 10.49 -6.85 -23.74
CA GLY A 107 9.37 -7.02 -24.65
C GLY A 107 8.14 -7.63 -23.97
N ASP A 108 7.16 -7.99 -24.78
CA ASP A 108 5.89 -8.59 -24.37
C ASP A 108 5.75 -9.92 -25.13
N VAL A 109 5.22 -10.99 -24.49
CA VAL A 109 5.02 -12.30 -25.16
C VAL A 109 4.15 -12.16 -26.42
N TYR A 110 3.12 -11.31 -26.34
CA TYR A 110 2.39 -10.81 -27.50
C TYR A 110 2.53 -9.29 -27.59
N ALA A 111 2.88 -8.77 -28.76
CA ALA A 111 2.78 -7.32 -28.99
C ALA A 111 1.34 -6.82 -28.76
N VAL A 112 1.23 -5.60 -28.23
CA VAL A 112 -0.07 -4.97 -27.90
C VAL A 112 -1.00 -4.89 -29.12
N ASP A 113 -0.46 -4.72 -30.33
CA ASP A 113 -1.21 -4.67 -31.60
C ASP A 113 -1.26 -6.00 -32.38
N ALA A 114 -0.73 -7.09 -31.82
CA ALA A 114 -0.76 -8.41 -32.45
C ALA A 114 -2.20 -8.94 -32.62
N ALA A 115 -2.42 -9.69 -33.71
CA ALA A 115 -3.65 -10.43 -33.90
C ALA A 115 -3.78 -11.52 -32.81
N ARG A 116 -4.93 -11.58 -32.14
CA ARG A 116 -5.19 -12.58 -31.10
C ARG A 116 -5.55 -13.94 -31.72
N PRO A 117 -5.19 -15.06 -31.07
CA PRO A 117 -5.66 -16.39 -31.45
C PRO A 117 -7.19 -16.50 -31.39
N ASP A 118 -7.78 -17.39 -32.19
CA ASP A 118 -9.24 -17.53 -32.30
C ASP A 118 -9.92 -17.96 -30.97
N TYR A 119 -9.18 -18.60 -30.05
CA TYR A 119 -9.68 -18.97 -28.71
C TYR A 119 -9.68 -17.81 -27.70
N TRP A 120 -8.83 -16.79 -27.91
CA TRP A 120 -8.74 -15.64 -27.02
C TRP A 120 -9.87 -14.65 -27.33
N SER A 121 -10.96 -14.76 -26.57
CA SER A 121 -12.16 -13.96 -26.80
C SER A 121 -11.96 -12.46 -26.49
N ASN A 122 -12.59 -11.58 -27.27
CA ASN A 122 -12.42 -10.14 -27.15
C ASN A 122 -12.87 -9.60 -25.77
N GLY A 123 -11.99 -8.83 -25.11
CA GLY A 123 -12.21 -8.32 -23.75
C GLY A 123 -11.72 -9.25 -22.63
N THR A 124 -11.05 -10.35 -22.97
CA THR A 124 -10.37 -11.25 -22.03
C THR A 124 -8.90 -10.82 -21.85
N ARG A 125 -8.36 -10.94 -20.64
CA ARG A 125 -6.95 -10.63 -20.29
C ARG A 125 -6.16 -11.94 -20.03
N PRO A 126 -4.92 -12.07 -20.54
CA PRO A 126 -4.00 -13.15 -20.14
C PRO A 126 -3.48 -12.96 -18.72
N TRP A 127 -3.71 -13.95 -17.88
CA TRP A 127 -3.33 -14.04 -16.46
C TRP A 127 -2.51 -15.31 -16.20
N ALA A 128 -2.18 -15.55 -14.94
CA ALA A 128 -0.80 -15.80 -14.51
C ALA A 128 0.04 -16.70 -15.45
N PRO A 129 1.20 -16.22 -15.92
CA PRO A 129 2.13 -17.04 -16.68
C PRO A 129 2.91 -18.00 -15.78
N ASP A 130 3.19 -19.21 -16.29
CA ASP A 130 4.22 -20.10 -15.74
C ASP A 130 5.20 -20.51 -16.86
N ILE A 131 6.49 -20.65 -16.54
CA ILE A 131 7.58 -20.86 -17.52
C ILE A 131 8.49 -22.00 -17.08
N ARG A 132 8.71 -22.97 -17.97
CA ARG A 132 9.61 -24.12 -17.77
C ARG A 132 10.55 -24.31 -18.95
N TYR A 133 11.68 -24.97 -18.74
CA TYR A 133 12.51 -25.47 -19.84
C TYR A 133 12.31 -26.98 -19.97
N LEU A 134 11.63 -27.43 -21.02
CA LEU A 134 11.27 -28.83 -21.27
C LEU A 134 11.71 -29.20 -22.69
N ASP A 135 12.30 -30.39 -22.87
CA ASP A 135 12.70 -30.95 -24.17
C ASP A 135 13.50 -30.03 -25.12
N GLY A 136 14.22 -29.06 -24.55
CA GLY A 136 15.04 -28.11 -25.29
C GLY A 136 14.33 -26.80 -25.70
N GLU A 137 13.06 -26.63 -25.33
CA GLU A 137 12.28 -25.41 -25.55
C GLU A 137 11.80 -24.79 -24.22
N TYR A 138 11.49 -23.50 -24.25
CA TYR A 138 10.84 -22.79 -23.17
C TYR A 138 9.32 -22.95 -23.32
N HIS A 139 8.68 -23.62 -22.37
CA HIS A 139 7.22 -23.82 -22.32
C HIS A 139 6.60 -22.74 -21.44
N LEU A 140 5.91 -21.77 -22.05
CA LEU A 140 5.17 -20.73 -21.34
C LEU A 140 3.68 -21.06 -21.37
N THR A 141 3.12 -21.39 -20.21
CA THR A 141 1.67 -21.48 -20.04
C THR A 141 1.11 -20.16 -19.53
N TYR A 142 -0.14 -19.85 -19.88
CA TYR A 142 -0.86 -18.72 -19.29
C TYR A 142 -2.36 -19.00 -19.29
N SER A 143 -3.08 -18.41 -18.34
CA SER A 143 -4.53 -18.54 -18.24
C SER A 143 -5.27 -17.35 -18.86
N LEU A 144 -6.56 -17.52 -19.15
CA LEU A 144 -7.44 -16.47 -19.62
C LEU A 144 -8.41 -16.03 -18.53
N SER A 145 -8.66 -14.71 -18.41
CA SER A 145 -9.54 -14.12 -17.39
C SER A 145 -11.00 -14.58 -17.40
N ASN A 146 -11.41 -15.37 -18.40
CA ASN A 146 -12.73 -16.00 -18.52
C ASN A 146 -12.68 -17.55 -18.35
N GLY A 147 -11.52 -18.10 -18.01
CA GLY A 147 -11.24 -19.53 -17.88
C GLY A 147 -10.60 -20.14 -19.13
N GLY A 148 -9.65 -21.04 -18.89
CA GLY A 148 -8.88 -21.76 -19.92
C GLY A 148 -7.39 -21.46 -19.82
N VAL A 149 -6.56 -22.46 -20.09
CA VAL A 149 -5.09 -22.39 -20.02
C VAL A 149 -4.51 -22.65 -21.40
N ALA A 150 -3.72 -21.72 -21.91
CA ALA A 150 -2.99 -21.81 -23.17
C ALA A 150 -1.53 -22.23 -22.95
N LEU A 151 -0.91 -22.81 -23.99
CA LEU A 151 0.51 -23.18 -24.02
C LEU A 151 1.21 -22.55 -25.23
N LEU A 152 2.37 -21.94 -24.97
CA LEU A 152 3.32 -21.46 -25.96
C LEU A 152 4.67 -22.17 -25.81
N THR A 153 5.39 -22.38 -26.92
CA THR A 153 6.80 -22.84 -26.88
C THR A 153 7.75 -21.93 -27.67
N ALA A 154 9.02 -21.87 -27.29
CA ALA A 154 10.06 -21.12 -28.01
C ALA A 154 11.47 -21.71 -27.80
N GLU A 155 12.38 -21.52 -28.77
CA GLU A 155 13.83 -21.83 -28.62
C GLU A 155 14.59 -20.83 -27.72
N SER A 156 13.94 -19.76 -27.23
CA SER A 156 14.57 -18.64 -26.53
C SER A 156 13.58 -18.00 -25.54
N PRO A 157 14.03 -17.51 -24.37
CA PRO A 157 13.12 -16.97 -23.34
C PRO A 157 12.39 -15.69 -23.78
N THR A 158 12.85 -15.02 -24.83
CA THR A 158 12.15 -13.85 -25.42
C THR A 158 11.28 -14.20 -26.63
N GLY A 159 11.08 -15.48 -26.94
CA GLY A 159 10.43 -15.92 -28.18
C GLY A 159 11.36 -15.86 -29.41
N PRO A 160 10.82 -15.95 -30.64
CA PRO A 160 9.40 -15.91 -30.98
C PRO A 160 8.63 -17.13 -30.49
N TRP A 161 7.42 -16.88 -29.99
CA TRP A 161 6.53 -17.91 -29.43
C TRP A 161 5.69 -18.63 -30.49
N THR A 162 5.59 -19.94 -30.36
CA THR A 162 4.70 -20.82 -31.12
C THR A 162 3.48 -21.16 -30.26
N ASP A 163 2.28 -20.90 -30.77
CA ASP A 163 1.02 -21.07 -30.05
C ASP A 163 0.40 -22.45 -30.31
N HIS A 164 0.16 -23.22 -29.25
CA HIS A 164 -0.41 -24.58 -29.32
C HIS A 164 -1.91 -24.62 -28.99
N GLY A 165 -2.53 -23.48 -28.67
CA GLY A 165 -3.92 -23.40 -28.25
C GLY A 165 -4.13 -23.67 -26.77
N LEU A 166 -5.38 -24.02 -26.40
CA LEU A 166 -5.77 -24.33 -25.03
C LEU A 166 -5.36 -25.77 -24.66
N LEU A 167 -4.48 -25.89 -23.67
CA LEU A 167 -4.13 -27.15 -22.97
C LEU A 167 -5.26 -27.54 -22.01
N ILE A 168 -5.92 -26.55 -21.39
CA ILE A 168 -7.17 -26.73 -20.63
C ILE A 168 -8.26 -25.86 -21.27
N ASP A 169 -9.30 -26.50 -21.82
CA ASP A 169 -10.45 -25.85 -22.46
C ASP A 169 -11.76 -26.17 -21.71
N GLY A 170 -12.47 -25.12 -21.30
CA GLY A 170 -13.79 -25.23 -20.66
C GLY A 170 -13.80 -25.98 -19.32
N ASP A 171 -14.95 -26.57 -18.96
CA ASP A 171 -15.14 -27.32 -17.72
C ASP A 171 -14.42 -28.68 -17.76
N VAL A 172 -13.56 -28.96 -16.77
CA VAL A 172 -12.84 -30.24 -16.66
C VAL A 172 -13.55 -31.18 -15.68
N GLU A 173 -13.88 -32.41 -16.11
CA GLU A 173 -14.47 -33.41 -15.22
C GLU A 173 -13.51 -33.74 -14.06
N GLY A 174 -14.01 -33.64 -12.82
CA GLY A 174 -13.22 -33.83 -11.61
C GLY A 174 -12.71 -32.54 -10.97
N CYS A 175 -12.67 -31.40 -11.69
CA CYS A 175 -12.19 -30.12 -11.17
C CYS A 175 -13.30 -29.04 -11.13
N PRO A 176 -14.01 -28.87 -10.00
CA PRO A 176 -15.15 -27.95 -9.88
C PRO A 176 -14.70 -26.54 -9.50
N THR A 177 -13.86 -25.91 -10.33
CA THR A 177 -13.11 -24.68 -10.01
C THR A 177 -12.99 -23.75 -11.23
N GLY A 178 -12.45 -22.54 -11.04
CA GLY A 178 -12.09 -21.67 -12.18
C GLY A 178 -10.76 -22.10 -12.79
N ASN A 179 -10.71 -22.42 -14.09
CA ASN A 179 -9.50 -22.91 -14.75
C ASN A 179 -8.55 -21.75 -15.11
N ILE A 180 -7.82 -21.27 -14.10
CA ILE A 180 -6.76 -20.26 -14.18
C ILE A 180 -5.59 -20.66 -13.27
N ASP A 181 -4.54 -19.82 -13.23
CA ASP A 181 -3.39 -19.89 -12.32
C ASP A 181 -2.72 -21.27 -12.28
N GLN A 182 -2.30 -21.72 -13.46
CA GLN A 182 -1.62 -22.99 -13.64
C GLN A 182 -0.14 -22.95 -13.24
N SER A 183 0.39 -24.11 -12.86
CA SER A 183 1.83 -24.37 -12.75
C SER A 183 2.15 -25.76 -13.30
N LEU A 184 3.18 -25.85 -14.13
CA LEU A 184 3.75 -27.12 -14.58
C LEU A 184 4.70 -27.67 -13.50
N PHE A 185 4.88 -28.99 -13.43
CA PHE A 185 5.84 -29.65 -12.55
C PHE A 185 6.31 -30.98 -13.16
N THR A 186 7.61 -31.24 -13.19
CA THR A 186 8.19 -32.51 -13.66
C THR A 186 8.73 -33.32 -12.48
N ASP A 187 8.24 -34.54 -12.30
CA ASP A 187 8.76 -35.42 -11.25
C ASP A 187 10.03 -36.17 -11.69
N THR A 188 10.77 -36.68 -10.71
CA THR A 188 11.93 -37.57 -10.81
C THR A 188 11.75 -38.83 -11.67
N ASP A 189 10.52 -39.17 -12.10
CA ASP A 189 10.25 -40.29 -13.01
C ASP A 189 10.00 -39.85 -14.47
N GLY A 190 10.11 -38.55 -14.77
CA GLY A 190 9.82 -37.95 -16.08
C GLY A 190 8.38 -37.45 -16.23
N THR A 191 7.46 -37.83 -15.33
CA THR A 191 6.06 -37.45 -15.47
C THR A 191 5.86 -35.95 -15.30
N HIS A 192 5.44 -35.29 -16.39
CA HIS A 192 4.94 -33.92 -16.34
C HIS A 192 3.52 -33.89 -15.73
N TYR A 193 3.33 -32.99 -14.79
CA TYR A 193 2.05 -32.63 -14.17
C TYR A 193 1.71 -31.18 -14.47
N ILE A 194 0.42 -30.88 -14.49
CA ILE A 194 -0.09 -29.52 -14.38
C ILE A 194 -0.99 -29.41 -13.16
N TYR A 195 -0.71 -28.41 -12.33
CA TYR A 195 -1.59 -27.94 -11.27
C TYR A 195 -2.36 -26.73 -11.79
N TRP A 196 -3.62 -26.58 -11.41
CA TRP A 196 -4.42 -25.40 -11.75
C TRP A 196 -5.64 -25.26 -10.84
N GLY A 197 -6.24 -24.07 -10.87
CA GLY A 197 -7.54 -23.82 -10.27
C GLY A 197 -7.53 -22.67 -9.27
N SER A 198 -8.64 -21.95 -9.18
CA SER A 198 -8.77 -20.82 -8.25
C SER A 198 -10.15 -20.71 -7.58
N TYR A 199 -10.20 -19.91 -6.52
CA TYR A 199 -11.33 -19.61 -5.63
C TYR A 199 -11.77 -20.71 -4.65
N ASP A 200 -11.92 -21.96 -5.08
CA ASP A 200 -12.56 -23.01 -4.25
C ASP A 200 -11.75 -24.31 -4.13
N VAL A 201 -11.05 -24.74 -5.18
CA VAL A 201 -10.32 -26.02 -5.27
C VAL A 201 -9.11 -25.91 -6.19
N LEU A 202 -7.96 -26.47 -5.78
CA LEU A 202 -6.81 -26.75 -6.65
C LEU A 202 -6.86 -28.20 -7.15
N CYS A 203 -6.47 -28.41 -8.40
CA CYS A 203 -6.46 -29.70 -9.08
C CYS A 203 -5.09 -30.02 -9.69
N VAL A 204 -4.80 -31.31 -9.89
CA VAL A 204 -3.63 -31.80 -10.61
C VAL A 204 -4.01 -32.91 -11.59
N SER A 205 -3.31 -32.97 -12.73
CA SER A 205 -3.34 -34.09 -13.67
C SER A 205 -1.98 -34.27 -14.32
N ALA A 206 -1.68 -35.49 -14.76
CA ALA A 206 -0.52 -35.77 -15.60
C ALA A 206 -0.78 -35.34 -17.05
N LEU A 207 0.30 -34.95 -17.74
CA LEU A 207 0.32 -34.59 -19.16
C LEU A 207 0.82 -35.76 -20.03
N ASN A 208 0.88 -35.57 -21.35
CA ASN A 208 1.66 -36.42 -22.24
C ASN A 208 3.16 -36.10 -22.14
N GLU A 209 3.97 -36.96 -22.77
CA GLU A 209 5.42 -36.78 -22.96
C GLU A 209 5.72 -35.35 -23.47
N ASP A 210 5.07 -34.87 -24.53
CA ASP A 210 5.31 -33.51 -25.06
C ASP A 210 4.71 -32.34 -24.22
N ALA A 211 4.27 -32.58 -22.97
CA ALA A 211 3.66 -31.60 -22.06
C ALA A 211 2.54 -30.69 -22.65
N THR A 212 1.77 -31.20 -23.62
CA THR A 212 0.81 -30.43 -24.46
C THR A 212 -0.67 -30.77 -24.23
N ALA A 213 -0.99 -31.87 -23.53
CA ALA A 213 -2.36 -32.32 -23.29
C ALA A 213 -2.50 -33.17 -22.01
N LEU A 214 -3.64 -33.06 -21.33
CA LEU A 214 -3.97 -33.91 -20.18
C LEU A 214 -4.07 -35.39 -20.57
N THR A 215 -3.40 -36.27 -19.82
CA THR A 215 -3.50 -37.75 -19.96
C THR A 215 -3.99 -38.44 -18.70
N GLY A 216 -3.78 -37.83 -17.53
CA GLY A 216 -4.10 -38.39 -16.23
C GLY A 216 -5.57 -38.28 -15.81
N GLU A 217 -5.91 -39.00 -14.75
CA GLU A 217 -7.08 -38.68 -13.91
C GLU A 217 -6.86 -37.32 -13.23
N VAL A 218 -7.93 -36.57 -12.99
CA VAL A 218 -7.89 -35.27 -12.30
C VAL A 218 -8.06 -35.49 -10.80
N THR A 219 -7.12 -35.01 -9.99
CA THR A 219 -7.14 -35.12 -8.52
C THR A 219 -7.27 -33.74 -7.88
N GLN A 220 -8.19 -33.58 -6.92
CA GLN A 220 -8.27 -32.36 -6.10
C GLN A 220 -7.26 -32.45 -4.96
N VAL A 221 -6.42 -31.43 -4.80
CA VAL A 221 -5.24 -31.46 -3.90
C VAL A 221 -5.30 -30.45 -2.75
N ALA A 222 -6.07 -29.37 -2.92
CA ALA A 222 -6.40 -28.43 -1.85
C ALA A 222 -7.81 -27.86 -2.08
N GLN A 223 -8.48 -27.41 -1.01
CA GLN A 223 -9.72 -26.63 -1.11
C GLN A 223 -9.75 -25.50 -0.08
N GLY A 224 -10.46 -24.42 -0.40
CA GLY A 224 -10.48 -23.23 0.44
C GLY A 224 -11.46 -22.18 -0.07
N ARG A 225 -11.17 -20.92 0.24
CA ARG A 225 -11.95 -19.75 -0.20
C ARG A 225 -11.00 -18.67 -0.69
N ARG A 226 -11.22 -18.20 -1.93
CA ARG A 226 -10.29 -17.30 -2.63
C ARG A 226 -8.84 -17.85 -2.56
N MET A 227 -8.71 -19.13 -2.87
CA MET A 227 -7.43 -19.84 -2.94
C MET A 227 -6.99 -19.91 -4.41
N GLU A 228 -5.76 -19.57 -4.73
CA GLU A 228 -5.23 -19.47 -6.12
C GLU A 228 -3.70 -19.60 -6.16
N GLY A 229 -3.10 -19.55 -7.36
CA GLY A 229 -1.63 -19.52 -7.54
C GLY A 229 -0.90 -20.76 -7.00
N GLY A 230 -1.40 -21.96 -7.33
CA GLY A 230 -0.85 -23.22 -6.81
C GLY A 230 0.40 -23.70 -7.55
N ILE A 231 1.55 -23.67 -6.89
CA ILE A 231 2.82 -24.22 -7.40
C ILE A 231 3.24 -25.46 -6.60
N VAL A 232 3.96 -26.39 -7.23
CA VAL A 232 4.60 -27.51 -6.53
C VAL A 232 6.09 -27.52 -6.79
N VAL A 233 6.86 -27.77 -5.73
CA VAL A 233 8.30 -28.05 -5.79
C VAL A 233 8.65 -29.29 -4.98
N LYS A 234 9.79 -29.91 -5.29
CA LYS A 234 10.32 -31.06 -4.58
C LYS A 234 11.54 -30.65 -3.76
N HIS A 235 11.51 -30.89 -2.46
CA HIS A 235 12.62 -30.61 -1.55
C HIS A 235 12.81 -31.80 -0.60
N ASP A 236 14.05 -32.27 -0.50
CA ASP A 236 14.36 -33.63 -0.01
C ASP A 236 13.46 -34.69 -0.69
N ASP A 237 12.89 -35.60 0.09
CA ASP A 237 11.97 -36.67 -0.38
C ASP A 237 10.50 -36.21 -0.46
N MET A 238 10.19 -34.92 -0.29
CA MET A 238 8.82 -34.40 -0.13
C MET A 238 8.40 -33.43 -1.24
N TYR A 239 7.11 -33.45 -1.57
CA TYR A 239 6.47 -32.48 -2.48
C TYR A 239 5.77 -31.40 -1.66
N TYR A 240 5.99 -30.13 -1.98
CA TYR A 240 5.39 -28.97 -1.30
C TYR A 240 4.47 -28.21 -2.25
N LEU A 241 3.17 -28.20 -1.96
CA LEU A 241 2.17 -27.38 -2.65
C LEU A 241 2.07 -26.04 -1.93
N MET A 242 2.68 -25.01 -2.52
CA MET A 242 2.48 -23.62 -2.10
C MET A 242 1.30 -23.03 -2.87
N TYR A 243 0.48 -22.24 -2.20
CA TYR A 243 -0.66 -21.57 -2.79
C TYR A 243 -0.94 -20.28 -2.02
N SER A 244 -1.68 -19.36 -2.61
CA SER A 244 -2.13 -18.16 -1.91
C SER A 244 -3.60 -18.24 -1.52
N ASP A 245 -3.98 -17.76 -0.33
CA ASP A 245 -5.38 -17.48 0.04
C ASP A 245 -5.58 -16.04 0.48
N GLY A 246 -6.84 -15.56 0.50
CA GLY A 246 -7.17 -14.15 0.67
C GLY A 246 -7.58 -13.49 -0.65
N GLY A 247 -7.48 -12.17 -0.81
CA GLY A 247 -7.82 -11.52 -2.09
C GLY A 247 -6.68 -10.69 -2.64
N CYS A 248 -6.03 -11.15 -3.71
CA CYS A 248 -4.83 -10.55 -4.33
C CYS A 248 -4.85 -9.04 -4.58
N CYS A 249 -6.06 -8.48 -4.77
CA CYS A 249 -6.26 -7.32 -5.61
C CYS A 249 -7.17 -6.28 -4.95
N ASP A 250 -7.31 -6.36 -3.62
CA ASP A 250 -8.10 -5.45 -2.79
C ASP A 250 -7.26 -4.27 -2.24
N GLY A 251 -6.14 -3.90 -2.88
CA GLY A 251 -5.28 -2.76 -2.50
C GLY A 251 -4.60 -2.94 -1.13
N SER A 252 -4.52 -1.88 -0.32
CA SER A 252 -4.12 -1.92 1.10
C SER A 252 -5.11 -2.69 2.01
N PHE A 253 -6.14 -3.31 1.43
CA PHE A 253 -7.08 -4.24 2.06
C PHE A 253 -6.95 -5.67 1.47
N SER A 254 -5.84 -5.95 0.76
CA SER A 254 -5.47 -7.27 0.27
C SER A 254 -4.95 -8.15 1.42
N GLY A 255 -5.80 -9.00 1.98
CA GLY A 255 -5.42 -9.98 3.01
C GLY A 255 -4.75 -11.24 2.43
N TYR A 256 -4.07 -11.10 1.29
CA TYR A 256 -3.47 -12.18 0.52
C TYR A 256 -2.23 -12.74 1.23
N THR A 257 -2.01 -14.05 1.16
CA THR A 257 -1.01 -14.75 1.99
C THR A 257 -0.62 -16.08 1.36
N VAL A 258 0.68 -16.39 1.32
CA VAL A 258 1.20 -17.69 0.83
C VAL A 258 1.21 -18.72 1.96
N LYS A 259 0.60 -19.86 1.69
CA LYS A 259 0.54 -21.05 2.55
C LYS A 259 1.13 -22.26 1.85
N VAL A 260 1.47 -23.29 2.61
CA VAL A 260 2.02 -24.55 2.10
C VAL A 260 1.41 -25.78 2.80
N GLY A 261 1.24 -26.85 2.04
CA GLY A 261 1.16 -28.21 2.58
C GLY A 261 2.15 -29.13 1.87
N ARG A 262 2.52 -30.24 2.51
CA ARG A 262 3.47 -31.22 1.96
C ARG A 262 2.91 -32.64 1.87
N SER A 263 3.48 -33.45 0.97
CA SER A 263 3.05 -34.82 0.70
C SER A 263 4.22 -35.72 0.27
N ASP A 264 4.06 -37.04 0.46
CA ASP A 264 4.96 -38.08 -0.10
C ASP A 264 4.68 -38.34 -1.61
N SER A 265 3.73 -37.61 -2.21
CA SER A 265 3.22 -37.82 -3.57
C SER A 265 2.84 -36.48 -4.21
N PRO A 266 3.15 -36.25 -5.50
CA PRO A 266 2.75 -35.01 -6.18
C PRO A 266 1.23 -34.83 -6.21
N ARG A 267 0.48 -35.94 -6.14
CA ARG A 267 -1.00 -35.94 -6.19
C ARG A 267 -1.66 -35.86 -4.81
N GLY A 268 -0.88 -35.53 -3.77
CA GLY A 268 -1.34 -35.49 -2.39
C GLY A 268 -1.61 -36.87 -1.79
N PRO A 269 -2.33 -36.93 -0.64
CA PRO A 269 -2.89 -35.79 0.09
C PRO A 269 -1.79 -34.89 0.66
N PHE A 270 -2.00 -33.59 0.59
CA PHE A 270 -1.10 -32.60 1.20
C PHE A 270 -1.61 -32.23 2.59
N VAL A 271 -0.70 -32.09 3.55
CA VAL A 271 -1.01 -31.64 4.92
C VAL A 271 -0.19 -30.41 5.28
N ASP A 272 -0.75 -29.47 6.04
CA ASP A 272 -0.04 -28.31 6.58
C ASP A 272 0.86 -28.67 7.78
N ASP A 273 1.50 -27.67 8.39
CA ASP A 273 2.40 -27.81 9.54
C ASP A 273 1.67 -28.14 10.86
N ALA A 274 0.36 -27.92 10.93
CA ALA A 274 -0.52 -28.40 11.99
C ALA A 274 -1.05 -29.84 11.73
N GLY A 275 -0.78 -30.41 10.55
CA GLY A 275 -1.25 -31.73 10.14
C GLY A 275 -2.68 -31.77 9.61
N VAL A 276 -3.25 -30.61 9.24
CA VAL A 276 -4.56 -30.50 8.60
C VAL A 276 -4.41 -30.85 7.11
N ASP A 277 -5.24 -31.77 6.63
CA ASP A 277 -5.39 -32.07 5.20
C ASP A 277 -5.84 -30.82 4.44
N LEU A 278 -5.13 -30.40 3.40
CA LEU A 278 -5.52 -29.22 2.59
C LEU A 278 -6.89 -29.41 1.91
N MET A 279 -7.42 -30.63 1.85
CA MET A 279 -8.79 -30.95 1.46
C MET A 279 -9.79 -30.92 2.63
N ALA A 280 -9.45 -30.38 3.80
CA ALA A 280 -10.41 -30.08 4.86
C ALA A 280 -11.39 -28.96 4.47
N THR A 281 -12.56 -28.90 5.12
CA THR A 281 -13.47 -27.75 5.01
C THR A 281 -13.23 -26.75 6.14
N SER A 282 -11.97 -26.36 6.28
CA SER A 282 -11.49 -25.30 7.20
C SER A 282 -10.53 -24.36 6.47
N SER A 283 -10.04 -23.32 7.13
CA SER A 283 -8.75 -22.73 6.73
C SER A 283 -7.62 -23.67 7.10
N ASN A 284 -6.43 -23.43 6.53
CA ASN A 284 -5.21 -24.18 6.82
C ASN A 284 -4.13 -23.21 7.37
N ALA A 285 -3.14 -23.78 8.05
CA ALA A 285 -1.95 -23.10 8.57
C ALA A 285 -0.82 -23.07 7.51
N GLY A 286 0.41 -23.40 7.88
CA GLY A 286 1.54 -23.48 6.94
C GLY A 286 1.94 -22.15 6.32
N PHE A 287 2.00 -21.06 7.12
CA PHE A 287 2.37 -19.73 6.61
C PHE A 287 3.81 -19.69 6.08
N VAL A 288 3.97 -19.38 4.79
CA VAL A 288 5.27 -19.15 4.13
C VAL A 288 5.58 -17.66 4.07
N LEU A 289 4.58 -16.85 3.71
CA LEU A 289 4.69 -15.40 3.53
C LEU A 289 3.36 -14.68 3.84
N THR A 290 3.43 -13.63 4.65
CA THR A 290 2.31 -12.79 5.10
C THR A 290 2.74 -11.32 5.15
N SER A 291 1.79 -10.37 5.11
CA SER A 291 2.08 -8.99 5.54
C SER A 291 2.62 -8.94 6.97
N ASN A 292 3.49 -7.97 7.24
CA ASN A 292 4.28 -7.86 8.48
C ASN A 292 4.38 -6.42 9.03
N GLY A 293 3.50 -5.50 8.59
CA GLY A 293 3.45 -4.11 9.09
C GLY A 293 4.46 -3.15 8.46
N ASN A 294 5.10 -3.54 7.35
CA ASN A 294 6.20 -2.76 6.77
C ASN A 294 5.81 -1.88 5.56
N GLY A 295 4.51 -1.55 5.44
CA GLY A 295 3.94 -0.81 4.30
C GLY A 295 3.64 -1.66 3.05
N PHE A 296 3.61 -2.99 3.17
CA PHE A 296 3.23 -3.91 2.09
C PHE A 296 2.06 -4.84 2.46
N ALA A 297 0.93 -4.62 1.80
CA ALA A 297 -0.26 -5.46 1.87
C ALA A 297 -0.20 -6.66 0.91
N GLY A 298 -0.83 -7.75 1.31
CA GLY A 298 -1.16 -8.89 0.44
C GLY A 298 -0.02 -9.49 -0.37
N PRO A 299 1.11 -9.87 0.23
CA PRO A 299 2.18 -10.55 -0.48
C PRO A 299 1.74 -11.97 -0.90
N GLY A 300 1.87 -12.30 -2.18
CA GLY A 300 1.51 -13.63 -2.69
C GLY A 300 1.73 -13.83 -4.18
N HIS A 301 1.12 -14.91 -4.70
CA HIS A 301 1.33 -15.47 -6.05
C HIS A 301 2.81 -15.59 -6.41
N ASN A 302 3.41 -16.73 -6.02
CA ASN A 302 4.85 -16.90 -5.97
C ASN A 302 5.39 -17.95 -6.94
N THR A 303 6.69 -17.87 -7.23
CA THR A 303 7.54 -18.95 -7.73
C THR A 303 8.84 -19.04 -6.91
N ILE A 304 9.73 -19.98 -7.23
CA ILE A 304 11.05 -20.14 -6.60
C ILE A 304 12.16 -19.97 -7.63
N GLN A 305 13.25 -19.30 -7.25
CA GLN A 305 14.49 -19.25 -8.02
C GLN A 305 15.69 -19.50 -7.11
N THR A 306 16.51 -20.51 -7.42
CA THR A 306 17.77 -20.76 -6.71
C THR A 306 18.92 -19.91 -7.31
N ASP A 307 19.77 -19.32 -6.46
CA ASP A 307 20.95 -18.55 -6.89
C ASP A 307 22.21 -19.43 -7.09
N LEU A 308 23.35 -18.83 -7.51
CA LEU A 308 24.58 -19.59 -7.76
C LEU A 308 25.23 -20.15 -6.48
N ALA A 309 24.89 -19.64 -5.30
CA ALA A 309 25.32 -20.17 -4.01
C ALA A 309 24.44 -21.31 -3.48
N GLY A 310 23.29 -21.56 -4.10
CA GLY A 310 22.34 -22.61 -3.71
C GLY A 310 21.25 -22.12 -2.77
N GLN A 311 21.15 -20.81 -2.56
CA GLN A 311 20.08 -20.24 -1.76
C GLN A 311 18.82 -20.15 -2.62
N ASP A 312 17.71 -20.69 -2.12
CA ASP A 312 16.39 -20.49 -2.70
C ASP A 312 15.86 -19.09 -2.37
N TRP A 313 15.24 -18.47 -3.36
CA TRP A 313 14.56 -17.19 -3.27
C TRP A 313 13.10 -17.37 -3.64
N LEU A 314 12.20 -16.83 -2.83
CA LEU A 314 10.81 -16.69 -3.21
C LEU A 314 10.69 -15.44 -4.09
N VAL A 315 10.12 -15.62 -5.27
CA VAL A 315 9.78 -14.54 -6.21
C VAL A 315 8.27 -14.35 -6.12
N TYR A 316 7.79 -13.14 -5.85
CA TYR A 316 6.38 -12.89 -5.54
C TYR A 316 6.00 -11.43 -5.86
N HIS A 317 4.74 -11.06 -5.64
CA HIS A 317 4.32 -9.66 -5.64
C HIS A 317 3.67 -9.26 -4.31
N ALA A 318 3.74 -7.99 -3.95
CA ALA A 318 3.00 -7.38 -2.85
C ALA A 318 2.44 -6.02 -3.30
N ILE A 319 1.56 -5.42 -2.51
CA ILE A 319 0.95 -4.11 -2.79
C ILE A 319 1.54 -3.07 -1.83
N PRO A 320 2.21 -1.99 -2.33
CA PRO A 320 2.64 -0.88 -1.48
C PRO A 320 1.41 -0.16 -0.90
N GLU A 321 1.30 -0.02 0.42
CA GLU A 321 0.08 0.50 1.05
C GLU A 321 -0.11 2.01 0.85
N ALA A 322 0.98 2.77 0.71
CA ALA A 322 0.98 4.21 0.43
C ALA A 322 0.57 4.57 -1.01
N ASP A 323 0.76 3.65 -1.97
CA ASP A 323 0.36 3.82 -3.37
C ASP A 323 -0.11 2.48 -3.97
N PRO A 324 -1.26 1.95 -3.53
CA PRO A 324 -1.68 0.59 -3.80
C PRO A 324 -2.38 0.43 -5.15
N ASP A 325 -2.75 1.52 -5.82
CA ASP A 325 -3.72 1.52 -6.91
C ASP A 325 -3.27 2.31 -8.14
N PHE A 326 -3.66 1.82 -9.32
CA PHE A 326 -3.59 2.61 -10.55
C PHE A 326 -4.85 3.46 -10.72
N PRO A 327 -4.73 4.65 -11.37
CA PRO A 327 -5.88 5.34 -11.95
C PRO A 327 -6.69 4.39 -12.85
N PRO A 328 -8.03 4.50 -12.89
CA PRO A 328 -8.88 3.55 -13.62
C PRO A 328 -8.53 3.40 -15.11
N VAL A 329 -8.22 2.17 -15.52
CA VAL A 329 -7.88 1.85 -16.92
C VAL A 329 -9.15 1.42 -17.64
N GLY A 330 -9.86 2.41 -18.20
CA GLY A 330 -11.18 2.21 -18.79
C GLY A 330 -12.22 1.92 -17.70
N ASN A 331 -12.61 0.65 -17.56
CA ASN A 331 -13.52 0.17 -16.49
C ASN A 331 -12.81 -0.73 -15.46
N LEU A 332 -11.47 -0.84 -15.53
CA LEU A 332 -10.69 -1.68 -14.63
C LEU A 332 -10.13 -0.85 -13.48
N HIS A 333 -10.35 -1.33 -12.26
CA HIS A 333 -9.67 -0.88 -11.05
C HIS A 333 -8.60 -1.94 -10.73
N LEU A 334 -7.33 -1.53 -10.71
CA LEU A 334 -6.18 -2.44 -10.70
C LEU A 334 -5.20 -1.97 -9.64
N SER A 335 -4.83 -2.85 -8.72
CA SER A 335 -3.79 -2.56 -7.73
C SER A 335 -2.38 -2.72 -8.31
N LYS A 336 -1.46 -1.89 -7.83
CA LYS A 336 -0.03 -1.94 -8.11
C LYS A 336 0.57 -3.12 -7.36
N ARG A 337 1.11 -4.06 -8.11
CA ARG A 337 1.65 -5.34 -7.62
C ARG A 337 3.05 -5.54 -8.20
N PRO A 338 4.09 -4.79 -7.77
CA PRO A 338 5.45 -4.87 -8.30
C PRO A 338 6.17 -6.21 -7.98
N LEU A 339 7.30 -6.44 -8.64
CA LEU A 339 8.13 -7.63 -8.45
C LEU A 339 8.92 -7.53 -7.14
N MET A 340 8.73 -8.52 -6.27
CA MET A 340 9.43 -8.68 -5.00
C MET A 340 10.27 -9.96 -5.04
N ILE A 341 11.43 -9.96 -4.37
CA ILE A 341 12.19 -11.18 -4.08
C ILE A 341 12.60 -11.18 -2.61
N ASP A 342 12.58 -12.34 -1.95
CA ASP A 342 13.16 -12.50 -0.62
C ASP A 342 13.69 -13.93 -0.43
N ARG A 343 14.66 -14.09 0.49
CA ARG A 343 15.27 -15.38 0.80
C ARG A 343 14.23 -16.37 1.35
N LEU A 344 14.18 -17.57 0.79
CA LEU A 344 13.36 -18.68 1.30
C LEU A 344 14.22 -19.60 2.18
N ASP A 345 13.83 -19.76 3.44
CA ASP A 345 14.53 -20.60 4.42
C ASP A 345 13.75 -21.89 4.69
N TRP A 346 14.40 -23.04 4.59
CA TRP A 346 13.84 -24.34 4.92
C TRP A 346 14.17 -24.70 6.38
N ILE A 347 13.22 -24.48 7.30
CA ILE A 347 13.40 -24.67 8.75
C ILE A 347 12.45 -25.76 9.23
N ASP A 348 12.99 -26.78 9.93
CA ASP A 348 12.26 -27.97 10.39
C ASP A 348 11.45 -28.70 9.30
N GLY A 349 11.92 -28.61 8.05
CA GLY A 349 11.26 -29.18 6.87
C GLY A 349 10.05 -28.36 6.39
N TRP A 350 10.02 -27.05 6.66
CA TRP A 350 9.00 -26.13 6.18
C TRP A 350 9.64 -24.85 5.58
N PRO A 351 9.19 -24.42 4.38
CA PRO A 351 9.65 -23.19 3.76
C PRO A 351 9.05 -21.97 4.47
N VAL A 352 9.86 -20.95 4.72
CA VAL A 352 9.42 -19.66 5.28
C VAL A 352 10.30 -18.52 4.80
N VAL A 353 9.72 -17.36 4.47
CA VAL A 353 10.48 -16.21 3.98
C VAL A 353 11.23 -15.51 5.11
N ARG A 354 12.53 -15.25 4.89
CA ARG A 354 13.45 -14.55 5.82
C ARG A 354 13.31 -15.04 7.26
N ALA A 355 13.33 -16.36 7.45
CA ALA A 355 13.18 -17.05 8.73
C ALA A 355 11.89 -16.69 9.52
N GLY A 356 10.82 -16.24 8.85
CA GLY A 356 9.56 -15.81 9.47
C GLY A 356 9.38 -14.30 9.56
N GLN A 357 10.32 -13.49 9.04
CA GLN A 357 10.18 -12.02 9.04
C GLN A 357 9.24 -11.50 7.95
N GLY A 358 8.86 -12.29 6.95
CA GLY A 358 8.05 -11.84 5.83
C GLY A 358 8.78 -10.90 4.86
N PRO A 359 8.05 -10.06 4.10
CA PRO A 359 8.62 -9.15 3.10
C PRO A 359 9.72 -8.26 3.67
N SER A 360 10.75 -7.97 2.87
CA SER A 360 11.69 -6.89 3.16
C SER A 360 11.19 -5.54 2.60
N SER A 361 11.47 -4.46 3.34
CA SER A 361 11.31 -3.05 2.89
C SER A 361 12.61 -2.24 3.02
N GLY A 362 13.67 -2.83 3.59
CA GLY A 362 14.97 -2.19 3.83
C GLY A 362 16.10 -2.71 2.93
N GLU A 363 17.35 -2.40 3.30
CA GLU A 363 18.54 -2.96 2.62
C GLU A 363 18.79 -4.41 3.08
N GLU A 364 18.77 -5.34 2.12
CA GLU A 364 19.02 -6.77 2.32
C GLU A 364 20.20 -7.26 1.49
N ALA A 365 20.77 -8.43 1.84
CA ALA A 365 21.89 -9.01 1.09
C ALA A 365 21.42 -9.55 -0.28
N ALA A 366 22.07 -9.16 -1.37
CA ALA A 366 21.64 -9.55 -2.73
C ALA A 366 21.87 -11.04 -3.06
N PRO A 367 21.06 -11.63 -3.97
CA PRO A 367 21.28 -12.99 -4.50
C PRO A 367 22.68 -13.19 -5.08
N VAL A 368 23.27 -14.36 -4.87
CA VAL A 368 24.61 -14.66 -5.39
C VAL A 368 24.54 -15.01 -6.88
N THR A 369 24.66 -13.99 -7.72
CA THR A 369 24.57 -14.10 -9.19
C THR A 369 25.91 -14.01 -9.90
N THR A 370 27.00 -13.75 -9.17
CA THR A 370 28.38 -13.71 -9.71
C THR A 370 29.26 -14.79 -9.06
N PRO A 371 29.82 -15.74 -9.84
CA PRO A 371 30.64 -16.80 -9.27
C PRO A 371 32.06 -16.34 -8.92
N ALA A 372 32.65 -16.96 -7.90
CA ALA A 372 34.07 -16.78 -7.57
C ALA A 372 35.00 -17.34 -8.65
N ILE A 373 34.57 -18.39 -9.35
CA ILE A 373 35.18 -18.90 -10.59
C ILE A 373 34.07 -19.33 -11.55
N GLY A 374 33.99 -18.74 -12.74
CA GLY A 374 33.02 -19.16 -13.74
C GLY A 374 33.29 -18.65 -15.15
N SER A 375 32.43 -19.05 -16.10
CA SER A 375 32.41 -18.57 -17.49
C SER A 375 31.08 -18.94 -18.17
N ASP A 376 30.51 -17.96 -18.88
CA ASP A 376 29.40 -18.03 -19.86
C ASP A 376 29.92 -18.22 -21.31
N PHE A 377 31.24 -18.43 -21.44
CA PHE A 377 32.04 -18.43 -22.68
C PHE A 377 31.71 -17.38 -23.77
N ALA A 378 30.97 -16.32 -23.44
CA ALA A 378 30.44 -15.33 -24.37
C ALA A 378 31.54 -14.54 -25.09
N ASP A 379 32.72 -14.41 -24.48
CA ASP A 379 33.91 -13.78 -25.09
C ASP A 379 34.62 -14.70 -26.13
N GLY A 380 34.30 -15.99 -26.15
CA GLY A 380 34.92 -17.03 -26.99
C GLY A 380 36.34 -17.44 -26.57
N SER A 381 36.69 -17.32 -25.28
CA SER A 381 38.05 -17.48 -24.77
C SER A 381 38.24 -18.70 -23.86
N LEU A 382 39.16 -19.59 -24.27
CA LEU A 382 39.62 -20.71 -23.43
C LEU A 382 40.87 -20.35 -22.58
N ARG A 383 41.24 -19.06 -22.46
CA ARG A 383 42.52 -18.65 -21.87
C ARG A 383 42.67 -18.95 -20.37
N SER A 384 41.56 -19.00 -19.64
CA SER A 384 41.51 -19.31 -18.21
C SER A 384 41.40 -20.81 -17.91
N TRP A 385 41.36 -21.63 -18.95
CA TRP A 385 40.94 -23.03 -18.90
C TRP A 385 42.06 -23.98 -19.37
N LYS A 386 42.14 -25.15 -18.73
CA LYS A 386 43.15 -26.18 -18.95
C LYS A 386 42.52 -27.50 -19.39
N LYS A 387 42.79 -27.87 -20.63
CA LYS A 387 42.48 -29.20 -21.17
C LYS A 387 43.41 -30.28 -20.58
N ARG A 388 42.84 -31.45 -20.30
CA ARG A 388 43.54 -32.73 -20.04
C ARG A 388 42.79 -33.89 -20.71
N GLY A 389 43.44 -35.06 -20.77
CA GLY A 389 42.94 -36.23 -21.48
C GLY A 389 43.19 -36.15 -22.99
N ARG A 390 42.59 -37.07 -23.74
CA ARG A 390 42.56 -37.01 -25.21
C ARG A 390 41.23 -36.41 -25.66
N SER A 391 41.26 -35.15 -26.06
CA SER A 391 40.07 -34.46 -26.56
C SER A 391 40.41 -33.30 -27.49
N SER A 392 39.47 -32.94 -28.36
CA SER A 392 39.31 -31.58 -28.87
C SER A 392 38.45 -30.77 -27.90
N VAL A 393 38.72 -29.46 -27.84
CA VAL A 393 37.90 -28.48 -27.14
C VAL A 393 37.90 -27.26 -28.02
N ASP A 394 36.70 -26.83 -28.42
CA ASP A 394 36.45 -25.73 -29.34
C ASP A 394 35.32 -24.85 -28.75
N ILE A 395 35.15 -23.64 -29.30
CA ILE A 395 33.98 -22.80 -28.99
C ILE A 395 32.95 -23.03 -30.11
N ALA A 396 31.74 -23.42 -29.72
CA ALA A 396 30.59 -23.57 -30.61
C ALA A 396 29.64 -22.37 -30.41
N THR A 397 28.54 -22.32 -31.18
CA THR A 397 27.53 -21.26 -31.06
C THR A 397 26.17 -21.77 -31.50
N ASP A 398 25.11 -21.46 -30.75
CA ASP A 398 23.70 -21.64 -31.14
C ASP A 398 22.86 -20.40 -30.79
N SER A 399 21.53 -20.49 -30.97
CA SER A 399 20.55 -19.41 -30.78
C SER A 399 20.13 -19.18 -29.33
N ASP A 400 20.27 -20.17 -28.45
CA ASP A 400 19.74 -20.16 -27.07
C ASP A 400 20.84 -19.80 -26.07
N ALA A 401 21.90 -20.61 -26.01
CA ALA A 401 23.04 -20.37 -25.13
C ALA A 401 24.04 -19.35 -25.70
N GLY A 402 23.98 -19.06 -27.00
CA GLY A 402 25.03 -18.29 -27.65
C GLY A 402 26.32 -19.10 -27.72
N LYS A 403 27.45 -18.57 -27.21
CA LYS A 403 28.78 -19.20 -27.37
C LYS A 403 29.16 -20.10 -26.19
N HIS A 404 29.00 -21.40 -26.36
CA HIS A 404 29.36 -22.43 -25.39
C HIS A 404 30.69 -23.15 -25.73
N VAL A 405 31.22 -23.92 -24.76
CA VAL A 405 32.29 -24.89 -24.99
C VAL A 405 31.72 -26.16 -25.65
N ARG A 406 32.46 -26.72 -26.61
CA ARG A 406 32.25 -28.08 -27.14
C ARG A 406 33.48 -28.94 -26.87
N MET A 407 33.32 -30.12 -26.25
CA MET A 407 34.40 -31.03 -25.91
C MET A 407 34.12 -32.47 -26.40
N THR A 408 34.94 -32.97 -27.33
CA THR A 408 34.89 -34.35 -27.84
C THR A 408 35.98 -35.20 -27.17
N ALA A 409 35.60 -36.30 -26.50
CA ALA A 409 36.52 -37.16 -25.75
C ALA A 409 36.85 -38.49 -26.47
N GLU A 410 38.13 -38.76 -26.71
CA GLU A 410 38.60 -40.05 -27.25
C GLU A 410 38.73 -41.13 -26.16
N GLY A 411 37.64 -41.85 -25.90
CA GLY A 411 37.64 -43.11 -25.15
C GLY A 411 36.83 -43.11 -23.84
N ARG A 412 36.29 -44.29 -23.50
CA ARG A 412 35.39 -44.54 -22.36
C ARG A 412 36.14 -44.75 -21.03
N GLY A 413 36.86 -43.74 -20.58
CA GLY A 413 37.55 -43.81 -19.28
C GLY A 413 36.56 -43.66 -18.12
N SER A 414 36.49 -44.64 -17.22
CA SER A 414 35.49 -44.71 -16.13
C SER A 414 35.64 -43.68 -15.00
N SER A 415 36.52 -42.68 -15.15
CA SER A 415 36.77 -41.63 -14.16
C SER A 415 37.47 -40.44 -14.81
N ALA A 416 37.05 -39.23 -14.43
CA ALA A 416 37.62 -37.97 -14.92
C ALA A 416 39.06 -37.77 -14.47
N MET A 417 39.42 -38.37 -13.33
CA MET A 417 40.71 -38.20 -12.70
C MET A 417 41.79 -39.15 -13.27
N THR A 418 41.39 -40.22 -13.95
CA THR A 418 42.33 -41.27 -14.42
C THR A 418 42.20 -41.66 -15.90
N GLY A 419 41.12 -41.31 -16.60
CA GLY A 419 40.92 -41.73 -17.99
C GLY A 419 40.17 -40.77 -18.92
N ALA A 420 39.28 -39.91 -18.41
CA ALA A 420 38.44 -39.06 -19.25
C ALA A 420 39.14 -37.78 -19.76
N ALA A 421 38.43 -37.03 -20.63
CA ALA A 421 38.77 -35.67 -20.98
C ALA A 421 38.22 -34.68 -19.94
N THR A 422 38.96 -33.62 -19.66
CA THR A 422 38.49 -32.54 -18.77
C THR A 422 38.93 -31.17 -19.26
N LEU A 423 38.08 -30.15 -19.09
CA LEU A 423 38.42 -28.74 -19.25
C LEU A 423 38.26 -28.06 -17.89
N THR A 424 39.37 -27.71 -17.23
CA THR A 424 39.36 -27.24 -15.82
C THR A 424 40.00 -25.87 -15.64
N SER A 425 39.47 -25.05 -14.73
CA SER A 425 39.93 -23.68 -14.48
C SER A 425 41.38 -23.63 -13.96
N HIS A 426 42.08 -22.55 -14.28
CA HIS A 426 43.42 -22.28 -13.72
C HIS A 426 43.37 -21.91 -12.23
N SER A 427 42.33 -21.17 -11.84
CA SER A 427 41.99 -20.85 -10.45
C SER A 427 41.50 -22.08 -9.68
N LYS A 428 41.29 -21.95 -8.37
CA LYS A 428 40.83 -23.04 -7.50
C LYS A 428 39.88 -22.53 -6.43
N VAL A 429 38.88 -23.35 -6.12
CA VAL A 429 38.00 -23.18 -4.95
C VAL A 429 38.52 -23.97 -3.74
N SER A 430 37.90 -23.78 -2.58
CA SER A 430 38.02 -24.58 -1.35
C SER A 430 37.03 -24.10 -0.30
N GLY A 431 36.64 -24.97 0.61
CA GLY A 431 35.61 -24.68 1.62
C GLY A 431 34.31 -25.38 1.26
N ASP A 432 33.21 -24.91 1.82
CA ASP A 432 31.89 -25.35 1.36
C ASP A 432 31.55 -24.56 0.09
N VAL A 433 31.21 -25.28 -0.98
CA VAL A 433 31.17 -24.72 -2.35
C VAL A 433 30.07 -25.39 -3.17
N ARG A 434 29.34 -24.58 -3.94
CA ARG A 434 28.44 -25.03 -5.00
C ARG A 434 29.13 -24.86 -6.34
N VAL A 435 29.00 -25.84 -7.23
CA VAL A 435 29.40 -25.75 -8.64
C VAL A 435 28.20 -26.16 -9.48
N GLN A 436 27.78 -25.32 -10.42
CA GLN A 436 26.76 -25.68 -11.41
C GLN A 436 27.21 -25.31 -12.83
N ALA A 437 26.64 -25.96 -13.84
CA ALA A 437 26.80 -25.61 -15.24
C ALA A 437 25.63 -26.18 -16.07
N ASP A 438 25.36 -25.58 -17.23
CA ASP A 438 24.52 -26.20 -18.26
C ASP A 438 25.36 -27.23 -19.04
N VAL A 439 24.80 -28.41 -19.27
CA VAL A 439 25.46 -29.53 -19.96
C VAL A 439 24.48 -30.19 -20.92
N ARG A 440 24.94 -30.50 -22.14
CA ARG A 440 24.20 -31.36 -23.09
C ARG A 440 25.14 -32.24 -23.91
N PHE A 441 24.62 -33.29 -24.49
CA PHE A 441 25.31 -34.11 -25.49
C PHE A 441 24.99 -33.58 -26.88
N THR A 442 25.94 -33.64 -27.81
CA THR A 442 25.62 -33.27 -29.20
C THR A 442 24.72 -34.34 -29.85
N PRO A 443 23.77 -34.00 -30.75
CA PRO A 443 22.82 -34.97 -31.30
C PRO A 443 23.42 -36.20 -32.01
N THR A 444 24.69 -36.14 -32.43
CA THR A 444 25.41 -37.29 -32.99
C THR A 444 25.87 -38.31 -31.93
N ASP A 445 26.01 -37.88 -30.69
CA ASP A 445 26.50 -38.62 -29.52
C ASP A 445 25.48 -38.58 -28.37
N ALA A 446 24.16 -38.47 -28.63
CA ALA A 446 23.10 -38.37 -27.61
C ALA A 446 22.21 -39.62 -27.48
N GLY A 447 22.43 -40.68 -28.26
CA GLY A 447 21.69 -41.95 -28.12
C GLY A 447 22.35 -42.93 -27.13
N ALA A 448 21.63 -44.00 -26.77
CA ALA A 448 21.99 -45.05 -25.77
C ALA A 448 23.26 -45.91 -26.04
N SER A 449 24.27 -45.34 -26.68
CA SER A 449 25.64 -45.86 -26.76
C SER A 449 26.71 -44.75 -26.67
N ALA A 450 26.25 -43.51 -26.45
CA ALA A 450 27.02 -42.37 -25.97
C ALA A 450 27.69 -42.70 -24.64
N GLY A 451 28.81 -42.06 -24.33
CA GLY A 451 29.45 -42.20 -23.03
C GLY A 451 28.88 -41.22 -21.99
N ALA A 452 29.75 -40.70 -21.12
CA ALA A 452 29.36 -39.82 -20.01
C ALA A 452 29.86 -38.38 -20.18
N GLY A 453 29.12 -37.43 -19.63
CA GLY A 453 29.37 -35.99 -19.62
C GLY A 453 29.02 -35.36 -18.27
N GLY A 454 29.54 -34.20 -17.94
CA GLY A 454 29.16 -33.50 -16.71
C GLY A 454 30.22 -32.55 -16.15
N ILE A 455 30.15 -32.28 -14.85
CA ILE A 455 30.97 -31.26 -14.17
C ILE A 455 31.93 -31.82 -13.14
N VAL A 456 33.02 -31.08 -12.93
CA VAL A 456 34.16 -31.43 -12.10
C VAL A 456 34.32 -30.40 -10.98
N LEU A 457 34.47 -30.88 -9.75
CA LEU A 457 34.82 -30.09 -8.57
C LEU A 457 36.15 -30.60 -7.97
N GLY A 458 36.94 -29.72 -7.38
CA GLY A 458 38.10 -30.11 -6.56
C GLY A 458 39.26 -30.79 -7.29
N ALA A 459 39.38 -30.64 -8.62
CA ALA A 459 40.37 -31.37 -9.41
C ALA A 459 41.83 -31.04 -9.02
N ARG A 460 42.54 -32.04 -8.51
CA ARG A 460 43.94 -31.95 -8.06
C ARG A 460 44.72 -33.23 -8.36
N GLY A 461 45.30 -33.29 -9.56
CA GLY A 461 46.15 -34.41 -9.98
C GLY A 461 45.31 -35.59 -10.46
N GLN A 462 45.17 -36.61 -9.62
CA GLN A 462 44.26 -37.75 -9.76
C GLN A 462 43.17 -37.77 -8.66
N ASN A 463 43.05 -36.70 -7.89
CA ASN A 463 41.97 -36.52 -6.91
C ASN A 463 40.99 -35.48 -7.44
N GLY A 464 39.72 -35.61 -7.07
CA GLY A 464 38.65 -34.67 -7.41
C GLY A 464 37.28 -35.34 -7.35
N THR A 465 36.25 -34.56 -7.63
CA THR A 465 34.85 -34.95 -7.66
C THR A 465 34.32 -34.78 -9.07
N THR A 466 33.40 -35.63 -9.52
CA THR A 466 32.73 -35.46 -10.81
C THR A 466 31.30 -35.97 -10.71
N ALA A 467 30.34 -35.12 -11.06
CA ALA A 467 28.98 -35.54 -11.35
C ALA A 467 28.88 -35.83 -12.85
N TRP A 468 28.32 -36.99 -13.17
CA TRP A 468 28.19 -37.51 -14.52
C TRP A 468 26.71 -37.72 -14.85
N ILE A 469 26.27 -37.18 -15.98
CA ILE A 469 25.19 -37.78 -16.76
C ILE A 469 25.86 -38.92 -17.56
N ASP A 470 25.49 -40.17 -17.30
CA ASP A 470 25.98 -41.34 -18.03
C ASP A 470 24.88 -41.86 -18.96
N ALA A 471 24.92 -41.45 -20.22
CA ALA A 471 23.89 -41.76 -21.22
C ALA A 471 23.95 -43.21 -21.76
N GLU A 472 24.98 -44.00 -21.41
CA GLU A 472 24.99 -45.44 -21.71
C GLU A 472 24.20 -46.25 -20.66
N GLU A 473 24.26 -45.82 -19.39
CA GLU A 473 23.68 -46.53 -18.24
C GLU A 473 22.35 -45.91 -17.76
N GLY A 474 22.04 -44.66 -18.16
CA GLY A 474 20.81 -43.96 -17.77
C GLY A 474 20.83 -43.44 -16.33
N GLU A 475 21.98 -42.93 -15.87
CA GLU A 475 22.18 -42.52 -14.47
C GLU A 475 22.83 -41.13 -14.32
N LEU A 476 22.44 -40.41 -13.25
CA LEU A 476 23.27 -39.41 -12.61
C LEU A 476 24.22 -40.13 -11.65
N ARG A 477 25.53 -40.03 -11.85
CA ARG A 477 26.55 -40.67 -11.00
C ARG A 477 27.52 -39.66 -10.41
N LEU A 478 27.65 -39.66 -9.08
CA LEU A 478 28.60 -38.83 -8.33
C LEU A 478 29.84 -39.66 -7.95
N GLU A 479 31.01 -39.33 -8.50
CA GLU A 479 32.30 -39.96 -8.18
C GLU A 479 33.19 -39.01 -7.36
N ILE A 480 33.69 -39.45 -6.19
CA ILE A 480 34.72 -38.75 -5.40
C ILE A 480 35.99 -39.60 -5.32
N VAL A 481 37.07 -39.14 -5.94
CA VAL A 481 38.38 -39.81 -5.97
C VAL A 481 39.37 -39.11 -5.03
N HIS A 482 39.95 -39.86 -4.09
CA HIS A 482 41.05 -39.40 -3.24
C HIS A 482 42.12 -40.47 -3.01
N GLY A 483 43.24 -40.36 -3.73
CA GLY A 483 44.36 -41.28 -3.66
C GLY A 483 43.99 -42.65 -4.23
N SER A 484 43.83 -43.65 -3.36
CA SER A 484 43.33 -44.99 -3.72
C SER A 484 41.89 -45.25 -3.29
N HIS A 485 41.21 -44.25 -2.71
CA HIS A 485 39.81 -44.35 -2.32
C HIS A 485 38.96 -43.73 -3.42
N VAL A 486 37.89 -44.42 -3.78
CA VAL A 486 36.82 -43.91 -4.64
C VAL A 486 35.53 -44.14 -3.85
N ALA A 487 34.73 -43.09 -3.70
CA ALA A 487 33.34 -43.20 -3.27
C ALA A 487 32.47 -42.87 -4.49
N THR A 488 31.42 -43.66 -4.70
CA THR A 488 30.53 -43.53 -5.85
C THR A 488 29.15 -43.96 -5.44
N GLU A 489 28.16 -43.12 -5.72
CA GLU A 489 26.74 -43.49 -5.72
C GLU A 489 26.11 -42.97 -7.03
N ALA A 490 24.95 -43.48 -7.38
CA ALA A 490 24.21 -43.09 -8.58
C ALA A 490 22.70 -43.18 -8.36
N ALA A 491 21.95 -42.36 -9.09
CA ALA A 491 20.50 -42.40 -9.20
C ALA A 491 20.11 -42.56 -10.67
N ALA A 492 19.03 -43.28 -10.94
CA ALA A 492 18.50 -43.41 -12.30
C ALA A 492 17.98 -42.05 -12.79
N LEU A 493 18.11 -41.80 -14.08
CA LEU A 493 17.40 -40.75 -14.79
C LEU A 493 16.04 -41.27 -15.27
N PRO A 494 15.08 -40.39 -15.61
CA PRO A 494 13.86 -40.78 -16.31
C PRO A 494 14.12 -41.63 -17.57
N ASP A 495 13.21 -42.56 -17.87
CA ASP A 495 13.33 -43.49 -19.03
C ASP A 495 13.32 -42.73 -20.39
N ASP A 496 12.80 -41.50 -20.41
CA ASP A 496 12.64 -40.58 -21.54
C ASP A 496 13.66 -39.43 -21.56
N PHE A 497 14.59 -39.37 -20.59
CA PHE A 497 15.59 -38.30 -20.46
C PHE A 497 16.37 -38.03 -21.77
N ASP A 498 16.11 -36.91 -22.44
CA ASP A 498 16.88 -36.50 -23.61
C ASP A 498 18.19 -35.80 -23.22
N ALA A 499 19.29 -36.56 -23.27
CA ALA A 499 20.63 -36.04 -23.05
C ALA A 499 21.07 -35.00 -24.10
N ALA A 500 20.36 -34.82 -25.22
CA ALA A 500 20.66 -33.82 -26.25
C ALA A 500 20.27 -32.38 -25.89
N THR A 501 19.39 -32.20 -24.89
CA THR A 501 18.88 -30.88 -24.44
C THR A 501 19.73 -30.33 -23.30
N TRP A 502 19.59 -29.03 -22.97
CA TRP A 502 20.40 -28.37 -21.94
C TRP A 502 19.89 -28.67 -20.53
N HIS A 503 20.66 -29.46 -19.77
CA HIS A 503 20.39 -29.76 -18.36
C HIS A 503 21.31 -28.97 -17.43
N VAL A 504 20.76 -28.44 -16.35
CA VAL A 504 21.52 -27.88 -15.23
C VAL A 504 22.07 -29.03 -14.40
N VAL A 505 23.39 -29.14 -14.29
CA VAL A 505 24.05 -30.11 -13.40
C VAL A 505 24.70 -29.34 -12.25
N SER A 506 24.37 -29.70 -11.01
CA SER A 506 24.92 -29.08 -9.79
C SER A 506 25.72 -30.08 -8.94
N VAL A 507 26.70 -29.58 -8.19
CA VAL A 507 27.43 -30.30 -7.13
C VAL A 507 27.65 -29.37 -5.94
N GLU A 508 27.10 -29.74 -4.80
CA GLU A 508 27.31 -29.08 -3.52
C GLU A 508 28.27 -29.89 -2.65
N TRP A 509 29.25 -29.22 -2.04
CA TRP A 509 30.12 -29.82 -1.04
C TRP A 509 29.93 -29.07 0.28
N ARG A 510 29.38 -29.76 1.30
CA ARG A 510 29.18 -29.22 2.65
C ARG A 510 29.86 -30.12 3.69
N GLY A 511 31.01 -29.69 4.20
CA GLY A 511 31.80 -30.47 5.16
C GLY A 511 32.27 -31.83 4.62
N SER A 512 31.54 -32.90 4.98
CA SER A 512 31.76 -34.26 4.48
C SER A 512 30.64 -34.81 3.60
N THR A 513 29.54 -34.08 3.43
CA THR A 513 28.44 -34.45 2.54
C THR A 513 28.64 -33.78 1.20
N VAL A 514 28.39 -34.53 0.13
CA VAL A 514 28.44 -34.03 -1.25
C VAL A 514 27.16 -34.46 -1.94
N VAL A 515 26.39 -33.49 -2.42
CA VAL A 515 25.16 -33.72 -3.18
C VAL A 515 25.44 -33.37 -4.63
N ALA A 516 24.88 -34.14 -5.56
CA ALA A 516 24.82 -33.79 -6.98
C ALA A 516 23.39 -33.91 -7.48
N GLU A 517 23.03 -33.03 -8.42
CA GLU A 517 21.69 -32.90 -8.96
C GLU A 517 21.76 -32.72 -10.48
N VAL A 518 20.72 -33.17 -11.18
CA VAL A 518 20.41 -32.76 -12.55
C VAL A 518 18.95 -32.35 -12.66
N ALA A 519 18.70 -31.20 -13.28
CA ALA A 519 17.39 -30.59 -13.48
C ALA A 519 17.33 -29.85 -14.83
N SER A 520 16.13 -29.60 -15.35
CA SER A 520 15.96 -28.95 -16.67
C SER A 520 16.21 -27.43 -16.63
N ASP A 521 15.65 -26.75 -15.63
CA ASP A 521 15.69 -25.28 -15.45
C ASP A 521 16.18 -24.80 -14.08
N GLY A 522 16.18 -25.66 -13.06
CA GLY A 522 16.62 -25.33 -11.70
C GLY A 522 15.56 -24.63 -10.84
N LEU A 523 14.28 -24.90 -11.09
CA LEU A 523 13.13 -24.34 -10.37
C LEU A 523 12.56 -25.28 -9.28
N GLY A 524 13.42 -26.01 -8.58
CA GLY A 524 13.01 -26.96 -7.52
C GLY A 524 12.46 -28.30 -8.02
N GLU A 525 12.86 -28.72 -9.23
CA GLU A 525 12.40 -29.93 -9.92
C GLU A 525 13.57 -30.80 -10.39
N PRO A 526 14.27 -31.45 -9.45
CA PRO A 526 15.38 -32.34 -9.79
C PRO A 526 14.86 -33.60 -10.48
N LEU A 527 15.45 -33.94 -11.64
CA LEU A 527 15.19 -35.20 -12.33
C LEU A 527 15.93 -36.36 -11.64
N ALA A 528 17.10 -36.10 -11.06
CA ALA A 528 17.80 -37.04 -10.18
C ALA A 528 18.69 -36.31 -9.16
N VAL A 529 18.78 -36.88 -7.95
CA VAL A 529 19.63 -36.39 -6.84
C VAL A 529 20.49 -37.54 -6.30
N VAL A 530 21.76 -37.27 -5.98
CA VAL A 530 22.69 -38.25 -5.41
C VAL A 530 23.49 -37.64 -4.25
N GLU A 531 23.39 -38.20 -3.05
CA GLU A 531 24.25 -37.87 -1.91
C GLU A 531 25.40 -38.88 -1.74
N VAL A 532 26.62 -38.40 -1.52
CA VAL A 532 27.80 -39.21 -1.16
C VAL A 532 28.52 -38.62 0.06
N THR A 533 28.79 -39.46 1.07
CA THR A 533 29.74 -39.11 2.14
C THR A 533 31.18 -39.15 1.62
N ALA A 534 31.84 -37.99 1.59
CA ALA A 534 33.22 -37.84 1.13
C ALA A 534 34.23 -38.63 2.00
N PRO A 535 35.26 -39.25 1.39
CA PRO A 535 36.37 -39.86 2.13
C PRO A 535 37.05 -38.85 3.08
N LYS A 536 37.42 -39.25 4.30
CA LYS A 536 37.95 -38.38 5.40
C LYS A 536 39.13 -37.42 5.10
N GLN A 537 39.76 -37.51 3.93
CA GLN A 537 40.85 -36.63 3.48
C GLN A 537 40.56 -35.95 2.13
N ALA A 538 39.43 -36.28 1.50
CA ALA A 538 38.92 -35.56 0.35
C ALA A 538 38.43 -34.17 0.77
N SER A 539 38.39 -33.26 -0.19
CA SER A 539 38.01 -31.86 0.02
C SER A 539 37.66 -31.26 -1.33
N SER A 540 36.76 -30.28 -1.35
CA SER A 540 36.49 -29.41 -2.49
C SER A 540 37.70 -28.67 -3.09
N HIS A 541 38.88 -28.66 -2.42
CA HIS A 541 40.03 -27.87 -2.87
C HIS A 541 40.66 -28.33 -4.19
N GLY A 542 40.38 -27.59 -5.27
CA GLY A 542 40.99 -27.80 -6.58
C GLY A 542 40.34 -26.95 -7.67
N SER A 543 40.62 -27.30 -8.92
CA SER A 543 40.00 -26.64 -10.08
C SER A 543 38.58 -27.17 -10.31
N VAL A 544 37.71 -26.31 -10.85
CA VAL A 544 36.37 -26.66 -11.34
C VAL A 544 36.36 -26.79 -12.85
N GLY A 545 35.38 -27.45 -13.47
CA GLY A 545 35.35 -27.62 -14.92
C GLY A 545 34.32 -28.59 -15.47
N PHE A 546 34.48 -28.95 -16.74
CA PHE A 546 33.69 -29.99 -17.41
C PHE A 546 34.49 -31.28 -17.58
N ALA A 547 33.80 -32.42 -17.66
CA ALA A 547 34.32 -33.75 -18.00
C ALA A 547 33.53 -34.39 -19.15
N ALA A 548 34.21 -35.23 -19.93
CA ALA A 548 33.60 -36.06 -20.98
C ALA A 548 34.39 -37.36 -21.16
N ALA A 549 33.69 -38.48 -21.29
CA ALA A 549 34.26 -39.82 -21.46
C ALA A 549 33.56 -40.55 -22.62
N GLY A 550 34.19 -40.62 -23.79
CA GLY A 550 33.62 -41.34 -24.94
C GLY A 550 32.40 -40.69 -25.60
N ALA A 551 32.19 -39.38 -25.38
CA ALA A 551 31.10 -38.58 -25.93
C ALA A 551 31.62 -37.22 -26.44
N THR A 552 30.80 -36.52 -27.23
CA THR A 552 30.91 -35.09 -27.49
C THR A 552 29.83 -34.34 -26.74
N VAL A 553 30.25 -33.48 -25.81
CA VAL A 553 29.36 -32.70 -24.95
C VAL A 553 29.58 -31.22 -25.18
N ASP A 554 28.50 -30.45 -25.07
CA ASP A 554 28.55 -29.01 -24.92
C ASP A 554 28.41 -28.66 -23.43
N GLY A 555 28.99 -27.53 -23.04
CA GLY A 555 28.94 -27.05 -21.66
C GLY A 555 29.04 -25.54 -21.59
N ASP A 556 28.19 -24.93 -20.77
CA ASP A 556 28.13 -23.48 -20.58
C ASP A 556 27.77 -23.08 -19.13
N ASN A 557 27.73 -21.77 -18.85
CA ASN A 557 27.29 -21.17 -17.58
C ASN A 557 27.96 -21.74 -16.32
N ILE A 558 29.17 -22.28 -16.46
CA ILE A 558 29.87 -22.90 -15.34
C ILE A 558 30.17 -21.85 -14.29
N SER A 559 29.73 -22.12 -13.07
CA SER A 559 29.80 -21.22 -11.93
C SER A 559 30.22 -22.00 -10.70
N ALA A 560 31.10 -21.40 -9.90
CA ALA A 560 31.49 -21.91 -8.60
C ALA A 560 31.45 -20.78 -7.58
N ALA A 561 30.61 -20.93 -6.56
CA ALA A 561 30.37 -19.95 -5.51
C ALA A 561 30.57 -20.57 -4.12
N GLU A 562 30.81 -19.74 -3.12
CA GLU A 562 30.73 -20.17 -1.72
C GLU A 562 29.31 -20.67 -1.45
N LEU A 563 29.17 -21.87 -0.89
CA LEU A 563 27.87 -22.48 -0.66
C LEU A 563 27.12 -21.70 0.42
N PHE A 564 25.83 -21.44 0.21
CA PHE A 564 25.01 -20.71 1.19
C PHE A 564 25.05 -21.39 2.57
N THR A 565 24.84 -20.60 3.63
CA THR A 565 24.67 -21.14 4.99
C THR A 565 23.17 -21.18 5.31
N PRO A 566 22.56 -22.36 5.45
CA PRO A 566 21.14 -22.47 5.78
C PRO A 566 20.83 -21.78 7.10
N VAL A 567 19.73 -21.02 7.14
CA VAL A 567 19.14 -20.57 8.40
C VAL A 567 18.31 -21.71 8.97
N THR A 568 18.56 -22.06 10.23
CA THR A 568 17.95 -23.24 10.88
C THR A 568 17.08 -22.89 12.09
N GLU A 569 16.89 -21.60 12.37
CA GLU A 569 16.09 -21.09 13.49
C GLU A 569 15.18 -19.98 12.96
N ARG A 570 13.88 -20.05 13.26
CA ARG A 570 12.93 -18.97 12.95
C ARG A 570 13.16 -17.78 13.87
N VAL A 571 12.73 -16.59 13.44
CA VAL A 571 12.50 -15.48 14.36
C VAL A 571 11.45 -15.89 15.38
N ALA A 572 11.70 -15.61 16.66
CA ALA A 572 10.82 -16.00 17.74
C ALA A 572 9.51 -15.22 17.67
N ASP A 573 8.38 -15.92 17.72
CA ASP A 573 7.07 -15.28 17.80
C ASP A 573 6.84 -14.60 19.17
N PRO A 574 6.02 -13.53 19.21
CA PRO A 574 5.74 -12.78 20.44
C PRO A 574 5.24 -13.68 21.58
N GLN A 575 5.73 -13.42 22.79
CA GLN A 575 5.32 -14.13 24.00
C GLN A 575 4.57 -13.15 24.92
N PRO A 576 3.45 -13.54 25.56
CA PRO A 576 2.75 -12.69 26.51
C PRO A 576 3.68 -12.23 27.64
N GLY A 577 3.65 -10.93 27.95
CA GLY A 577 4.33 -10.36 29.12
C GLY A 577 3.52 -10.50 30.41
N ASP A 578 3.57 -9.49 31.27
CA ASP A 578 2.79 -9.48 32.51
C ASP A 578 1.30 -9.21 32.22
N LEU A 579 0.40 -9.98 32.84
CA LEU A 579 -1.05 -9.77 32.73
C LEU A 579 -1.42 -8.41 33.35
N LEU A 580 -2.29 -7.66 32.67
CA LEU A 580 -2.87 -6.38 33.10
C LEU A 580 -4.32 -6.61 33.58
N PRO A 581 -4.59 -6.72 34.89
CA PRO A 581 -5.93 -7.00 35.41
C PRO A 581 -6.97 -5.92 35.07
N GLU A 582 -6.56 -4.67 35.00
CA GLU A 582 -7.38 -3.50 34.65
C GLU A 582 -7.92 -3.52 33.20
N TYR A 583 -7.31 -4.33 32.32
CA TYR A 583 -7.75 -4.55 30.94
C TYR A 583 -8.20 -6.01 30.69
N SER A 584 -8.48 -6.76 31.76
CA SER A 584 -8.83 -8.19 31.70
C SER A 584 -10.14 -8.49 32.42
N ASP A 585 -10.82 -9.58 32.04
CA ASP A 585 -12.03 -10.10 32.69
C ASP A 585 -12.16 -11.62 32.49
N ASP A 586 -12.51 -12.35 33.56
CA ASP A 586 -12.80 -13.80 33.57
C ASP A 586 -14.32 -14.10 33.49
N PHE A 587 -15.17 -13.07 33.42
CA PHE A 587 -16.64 -13.17 33.33
C PHE A 587 -17.32 -13.99 34.46
N ASP A 588 -16.69 -14.03 35.64
CA ASP A 588 -17.17 -14.68 36.85
C ASP A 588 -18.50 -14.10 37.37
N ALA A 589 -18.73 -12.80 37.14
CA ALA A 589 -19.90 -12.08 37.65
C ALA A 589 -21.17 -12.40 36.83
N ALA A 590 -22.17 -12.97 37.50
CA ALA A 590 -23.42 -13.39 36.85
C ALA A 590 -24.33 -12.21 36.45
N GLY A 591 -24.55 -12.00 35.15
CA GLY A 591 -25.54 -11.03 34.66
C GLY A 591 -25.22 -10.39 33.31
N ASP A 592 -25.04 -9.07 33.36
CA ASP A 592 -24.64 -8.22 32.24
C ASP A 592 -23.21 -7.76 32.53
N PRO A 593 -22.21 -7.97 31.66
CA PRO A 593 -20.84 -7.52 31.93
C PRO A 593 -20.81 -6.02 32.21
N ALA A 594 -21.48 -5.20 31.39
CA ALA A 594 -21.61 -3.74 31.54
C ALA A 594 -22.47 -3.26 32.74
N VAL A 595 -22.91 -4.16 33.62
CA VAL A 595 -23.55 -3.83 34.92
C VAL A 595 -22.77 -4.45 36.10
N ALA A 596 -21.92 -5.44 35.82
CA ALA A 596 -21.06 -6.08 36.80
C ALA A 596 -19.71 -5.35 36.96
N ASP A 597 -19.22 -4.78 35.87
CA ASP A 597 -17.98 -4.02 35.71
C ASP A 597 -18.30 -2.75 34.90
N ASP A 598 -17.93 -1.58 35.40
CA ASP A 598 -18.20 -0.28 34.77
C ASP A 598 -17.18 0.10 33.68
N GLU A 599 -16.10 -0.68 33.51
CA GLU A 599 -15.17 -0.57 32.37
C GLU A 599 -15.78 -1.12 31.06
N TRP A 600 -16.79 -1.98 31.15
CA TRP A 600 -17.48 -2.57 29.99
C TRP A 600 -18.69 -1.72 29.54
N SER A 601 -18.81 -1.51 28.23
CA SER A 601 -19.97 -0.83 27.63
C SER A 601 -20.47 -1.51 26.34
N TRP A 602 -21.76 -1.36 26.04
CA TRP A 602 -22.37 -1.93 24.83
C TRP A 602 -22.60 -0.88 23.74
N VAL A 603 -21.90 -1.02 22.61
CA VAL A 603 -22.30 -0.38 21.35
C VAL A 603 -23.66 -0.97 20.93
N ARG A 604 -24.65 -0.11 20.66
CA ARG A 604 -26.07 -0.45 20.36
C ARG A 604 -26.86 -1.16 21.48
N GLY A 605 -26.30 -1.26 22.69
CA GLY A 605 -26.95 -1.90 23.83
C GLY A 605 -26.92 -3.43 23.77
N ARG A 606 -27.24 -4.06 24.91
CA ARG A 606 -27.12 -5.51 25.09
C ARG A 606 -28.07 -6.32 24.20
N PRO A 607 -27.58 -7.35 23.47
CA PRO A 607 -28.42 -8.26 22.70
C PRO A 607 -29.24 -9.23 23.58
N GLU A 608 -30.36 -9.71 23.02
CA GLU A 608 -31.20 -10.71 23.67
C GLU A 608 -30.44 -12.03 23.86
N GLY A 609 -30.31 -12.47 25.11
CA GLY A 609 -29.65 -13.72 25.45
C GLY A 609 -28.14 -13.62 25.71
N ALA A 610 -27.53 -12.43 25.64
CA ALA A 610 -26.20 -12.22 26.20
C ALA A 610 -26.22 -12.29 27.72
N SER A 611 -25.29 -13.05 28.33
CA SER A 611 -25.04 -13.02 29.78
C SER A 611 -23.71 -13.63 30.17
N SER A 612 -23.05 -13.05 31.16
CA SER A 612 -21.91 -13.64 31.88
C SER A 612 -22.40 -14.53 33.03
N SER A 613 -21.71 -15.65 33.29
CA SER A 613 -21.84 -16.47 34.51
C SER A 613 -20.84 -17.63 34.52
N ASP A 614 -20.36 -18.02 35.72
CA ASP A 614 -19.56 -19.24 35.95
C ASP A 614 -18.29 -19.33 35.06
N GLY A 615 -17.62 -18.19 34.84
CA GLY A 615 -16.36 -18.11 34.09
C GLY A 615 -16.53 -18.09 32.57
N SER A 616 -17.64 -17.53 32.06
CA SER A 616 -17.81 -17.24 30.63
C SER A 616 -18.89 -16.20 30.36
N LEU A 617 -18.72 -15.48 29.25
CA LEU A 617 -19.72 -14.65 28.61
C LEU A 617 -20.31 -15.38 27.40
N THR A 618 -21.62 -15.65 27.43
CA THR A 618 -22.32 -16.35 26.36
C THR A 618 -23.28 -15.40 25.63
N TRP A 619 -23.25 -15.35 24.29
CA TRP A 619 -24.34 -14.73 23.52
C TRP A 619 -24.58 -15.30 22.10
N PRO A 620 -25.84 -15.30 21.61
CA PRO A 620 -26.22 -15.90 20.33
C PRO A 620 -26.02 -14.97 19.13
N THR A 621 -25.74 -15.55 17.96
CA THR A 621 -25.76 -14.81 16.68
C THR A 621 -27.20 -14.49 16.27
N ASP A 622 -27.49 -13.22 15.99
CA ASP A 622 -28.85 -12.67 15.95
C ASP A 622 -29.22 -11.95 14.64
N GLY A 623 -28.43 -12.10 13.58
CA GLY A 623 -28.68 -11.52 12.25
C GLY A 623 -28.29 -10.05 12.08
N THR A 624 -27.51 -9.49 13.01
CA THR A 624 -26.91 -8.16 12.93
C THR A 624 -25.44 -8.22 12.48
N GLU A 625 -24.86 -7.16 11.92
CA GLU A 625 -23.49 -7.19 11.39
C GLU A 625 -22.81 -5.79 11.39
N LEU A 626 -21.47 -5.77 11.51
CA LEU A 626 -20.57 -4.60 11.39
C LEU A 626 -20.08 -4.31 9.97
N PHE A 627 -20.32 -5.17 8.98
CA PHE A 627 -19.72 -5.05 7.64
C PHE A 627 -20.23 -3.82 6.88
N ARG A 628 -19.33 -2.85 6.64
CA ARG A 628 -19.57 -1.58 5.95
C ARG A 628 -20.79 -0.86 6.54
N GLY A 629 -21.49 -0.04 5.75
CA GLY A 629 -22.72 0.66 6.19
C GLY A 629 -23.91 -0.20 6.67
N THR A 630 -23.72 -1.47 7.04
CA THR A 630 -24.71 -2.31 7.74
C THR A 630 -24.82 -1.94 9.23
N ASN A 631 -23.69 -1.71 9.90
CA ASN A 631 -23.53 -1.06 11.21
C ASN A 631 -24.69 -1.29 12.20
N SER A 632 -24.94 -2.58 12.48
CA SER A 632 -26.09 -3.05 13.27
C SER A 632 -25.71 -4.02 14.38
N ALA A 633 -24.52 -4.62 14.36
CA ALA A 633 -24.10 -5.55 15.39
C ALA A 633 -23.82 -4.87 16.74
N PRO A 634 -24.27 -5.46 17.86
CA PRO A 634 -23.85 -5.06 19.17
C PRO A 634 -22.39 -5.48 19.39
N VAL A 635 -21.61 -4.58 19.99
CA VAL A 635 -20.21 -4.83 20.36
C VAL A 635 -20.09 -4.54 21.84
N LEU A 636 -19.51 -5.47 22.60
CA LEU A 636 -19.11 -5.22 23.97
C LEU A 636 -17.68 -4.69 23.95
N VAL A 637 -17.43 -3.49 24.49
CA VAL A 637 -16.13 -2.80 24.42
C VAL A 637 -15.68 -2.26 25.78
N ARG A 638 -14.36 -2.29 26.01
CA ARG A 638 -13.64 -1.63 27.10
C ARG A 638 -12.43 -0.90 26.54
N ASP A 639 -11.85 0.02 27.29
CA ASP A 639 -10.63 0.72 26.85
C ASP A 639 -9.44 -0.23 26.70
N ALA A 640 -8.49 0.16 25.86
CA ALA A 640 -7.24 -0.57 25.60
C ALA A 640 -6.04 0.14 26.25
N PRO A 641 -4.93 -0.56 26.51
CA PRO A 641 -3.67 0.07 26.93
C PRO A 641 -3.16 1.09 25.90
N SER A 642 -2.50 2.14 26.38
CA SER A 642 -1.83 3.17 25.55
C SER A 642 -0.38 2.83 25.15
N THR A 643 0.07 1.62 25.47
CA THR A 643 1.38 1.03 25.17
C THR A 643 1.22 -0.14 24.16
N ASP A 644 2.29 -0.87 23.83
CA ASP A 644 2.15 -2.13 23.08
C ASP A 644 1.49 -3.18 24.00
N TYR A 645 0.54 -3.95 23.47
CA TYR A 645 -0.19 -4.95 24.26
C TYR A 645 -0.56 -6.19 23.44
N MET A 646 -0.82 -7.30 24.14
CA MET A 646 -1.41 -8.49 23.55
C MET A 646 -2.74 -8.79 24.21
N VAL A 647 -3.80 -8.98 23.43
CA VAL A 647 -5.11 -9.43 23.94
C VAL A 647 -5.41 -10.86 23.49
N GLU A 648 -5.82 -11.69 24.44
CA GLU A 648 -6.20 -13.09 24.25
C GLU A 648 -7.66 -13.32 24.66
N THR A 649 -8.40 -14.13 23.90
CA THR A 649 -9.64 -14.76 24.36
C THR A 649 -9.67 -16.24 23.99
N LYS A 650 -10.44 -17.00 24.75
CA LYS A 650 -10.80 -18.38 24.42
C LYS A 650 -12.28 -18.43 24.05
N VAL A 651 -12.57 -18.74 22.79
CA VAL A 651 -13.94 -18.82 22.25
C VAL A 651 -14.34 -20.27 22.00
N THR A 652 -15.52 -20.66 22.47
CA THR A 652 -16.22 -21.88 22.04
C THR A 652 -17.35 -21.50 21.10
N PHE A 653 -17.29 -21.96 19.86
CA PHE A 653 -18.24 -21.60 18.80
C PHE A 653 -18.46 -22.76 17.81
N ASN A 654 -19.74 -23.05 17.54
CA ASN A 654 -20.15 -24.14 16.65
C ASN A 654 -21.17 -23.61 15.62
N GLY A 655 -20.67 -22.79 14.70
CA GLY A 655 -21.45 -22.31 13.55
C GLY A 655 -21.80 -23.45 12.59
N THR A 656 -22.98 -23.36 11.95
CA THR A 656 -23.47 -24.37 10.98
C THR A 656 -23.99 -23.74 9.68
N ARG A 657 -23.84 -22.42 9.53
CA ARG A 657 -24.33 -21.63 8.40
C ARG A 657 -23.28 -20.62 7.98
N ALA A 658 -23.24 -20.29 6.70
CA ALA A 658 -22.40 -19.21 6.20
C ALA A 658 -22.72 -17.88 6.91
N ALA A 659 -21.68 -17.06 7.03
CA ALA A 659 -21.62 -15.75 7.67
C ALA A 659 -21.74 -15.73 9.21
N GLN A 660 -21.79 -16.87 9.90
CA GLN A 660 -21.77 -16.91 11.37
C GLN A 660 -20.37 -16.61 11.91
N GLN A 661 -20.24 -15.67 12.85
CA GLN A 661 -18.95 -15.13 13.32
C GLN A 661 -18.95 -14.94 14.84
N ALA A 662 -17.83 -15.22 15.51
CA ALA A 662 -17.59 -14.85 16.91
C ALA A 662 -16.09 -14.70 17.24
N GLY A 663 -15.72 -13.77 18.12
CA GLY A 663 -14.33 -13.56 18.54
C GLY A 663 -14.02 -12.15 19.07
N LEU A 664 -12.76 -11.73 18.89
CA LEU A 664 -12.23 -10.42 19.27
C LEU A 664 -12.50 -9.37 18.19
N VAL A 665 -12.61 -8.12 18.62
CA VAL A 665 -12.49 -6.94 17.76
C VAL A 665 -11.68 -5.87 18.48
N LEU A 666 -10.70 -5.29 17.79
CA LEU A 666 -10.11 -4.00 18.13
C LEU A 666 -10.96 -2.96 17.42
N TYR A 667 -11.85 -2.34 18.19
CA TYR A 667 -12.92 -1.51 17.68
C TYR A 667 -12.61 -0.05 17.98
N GLU A 668 -12.17 0.68 16.96
CA GLU A 668 -12.29 2.14 17.00
C GLU A 668 -13.79 2.43 16.83
N HIS A 669 -14.31 2.51 15.62
CA HIS A 669 -15.73 2.72 15.35
C HIS A 669 -16.26 1.76 14.29
N ASP A 670 -17.53 1.91 13.92
CA ASP A 670 -18.20 1.01 12.98
C ASP A 670 -17.43 0.81 11.67
N ASP A 671 -17.00 1.91 11.05
CA ASP A 671 -16.24 1.91 9.80
C ASP A 671 -14.70 1.94 9.99
N SER A 672 -14.19 1.59 11.18
CA SER A 672 -12.74 1.49 11.51
C SER A 672 -12.50 0.43 12.60
N TYR A 673 -12.12 -0.78 12.21
CA TYR A 673 -11.84 -1.88 13.14
C TYR A 673 -10.97 -2.98 12.54
N LEU A 674 -10.28 -3.71 13.42
CA LEU A 674 -9.72 -5.03 13.11
C LEU A 674 -10.45 -6.10 13.92
N LYS A 675 -10.92 -7.18 13.29
CA LYS A 675 -11.57 -8.31 13.98
C LYS A 675 -10.77 -9.59 13.82
N LEU A 676 -10.72 -10.44 14.85
CA LEU A 676 -10.22 -11.80 14.78
C LEU A 676 -11.29 -12.76 15.26
N THR A 677 -11.83 -13.58 14.35
CA THR A 677 -13.04 -14.36 14.61
C THR A 677 -12.95 -15.79 14.11
N HIS A 678 -13.65 -16.69 14.79
CA HIS A 678 -14.08 -17.96 14.21
C HIS A 678 -15.28 -17.68 13.29
N THR A 679 -15.03 -17.63 11.99
CA THR A 679 -16.04 -17.44 10.95
C THR A 679 -16.44 -18.77 10.32
N VAL A 680 -17.73 -18.92 10.00
CA VAL A 680 -18.19 -19.93 9.03
C VAL A 680 -18.50 -19.23 7.72
N ILE A 681 -17.69 -19.46 6.69
CA ILE A 681 -17.84 -18.86 5.36
C ILE A 681 -18.60 -19.76 4.40
N GLY A 682 -19.26 -19.17 3.40
CA GLY A 682 -19.80 -19.91 2.26
C GLY A 682 -18.73 -20.13 1.19
N LEU A 683 -18.69 -21.34 0.63
CA LEU A 683 -17.87 -21.65 -0.55
C LEU A 683 -18.68 -21.36 -1.82
N ASN A 684 -18.04 -21.18 -2.99
CA ASN A 684 -18.78 -20.98 -4.25
C ASN A 684 -19.61 -22.23 -4.61
N ARG A 685 -19.18 -23.41 -4.14
CA ARG A 685 -19.94 -24.67 -4.23
C ARG A 685 -21.21 -24.61 -3.37
N VAL A 686 -22.37 -24.50 -4.02
CA VAL A 686 -23.71 -24.32 -3.42
C VAL A 686 -23.97 -25.24 -2.22
N GLY A 687 -24.28 -24.64 -1.07
CA GLY A 687 -24.65 -25.37 0.15
C GLY A 687 -23.46 -25.97 0.92
N LYS A 688 -22.22 -25.61 0.58
CA LYS A 688 -21.00 -25.92 1.34
C LYS A 688 -20.56 -24.70 2.14
N VAL A 689 -19.94 -24.98 3.29
CA VAL A 689 -19.32 -23.99 4.17
C VAL A 689 -17.94 -24.48 4.59
N ALA A 690 -17.07 -23.55 4.99
CA ALA A 690 -15.82 -23.85 5.67
C ALA A 690 -15.72 -23.04 6.97
N HIS A 691 -15.02 -23.58 7.97
CA HIS A 691 -14.73 -22.89 9.22
C HIS A 691 -13.35 -22.26 9.15
N GLN A 692 -13.23 -20.95 9.36
CA GLN A 692 -11.97 -20.23 9.25
C GLN A 692 -11.72 -19.37 10.48
N THR A 693 -10.45 -19.21 10.82
CA THR A 693 -10.02 -18.04 11.60
C THR A 693 -9.93 -16.89 10.60
N GLU A 694 -10.69 -15.83 10.79
CA GLU A 694 -10.71 -14.65 9.92
C GLU A 694 -10.18 -13.43 10.67
N PHE A 695 -9.13 -12.83 10.14
CA PHE A 695 -8.56 -11.56 10.57
C PHE A 695 -8.95 -10.47 9.57
N GLY A 696 -10.06 -9.77 9.85
CA GLY A 696 -10.64 -8.78 8.93
C GLY A 696 -10.27 -7.36 9.30
N LYS A 697 -9.85 -6.57 8.30
CA LYS A 697 -9.66 -5.11 8.39
C LYS A 697 -10.86 -4.41 7.76
N GLU A 698 -11.43 -3.44 8.47
CA GLU A 698 -12.39 -2.47 7.94
C GLU A 698 -11.91 -1.06 8.27
N GLY A 699 -12.02 -0.16 7.30
CA GLY A 699 -11.41 1.16 7.35
C GLY A 699 -11.59 1.90 6.03
N GLN A 700 -11.06 3.11 5.93
CA GLN A 700 -11.12 3.88 4.67
C GLN A 700 -10.06 3.39 3.68
N ARG A 701 -10.36 3.48 2.37
CA ARG A 701 -9.37 3.29 1.30
C ARG A 701 -9.39 4.52 0.38
N PRO A 702 -8.61 5.58 0.71
CA PRO A 702 -8.66 6.86 0.02
C PRO A 702 -8.03 6.84 -1.38
N THR A 703 -7.21 5.83 -1.66
CA THR A 703 -6.35 5.70 -2.84
C THR A 703 -7.08 5.32 -4.13
N THR A 704 -8.33 4.87 -4.03
CA THR A 704 -9.15 4.53 -5.19
C THR A 704 -9.68 5.79 -5.89
N THR A 705 -10.14 5.66 -7.13
CA THR A 705 -10.78 6.76 -7.87
C THR A 705 -12.17 6.35 -8.36
N PRO A 706 -13.26 6.92 -7.79
CA PRO A 706 -13.28 7.79 -6.60
C PRO A 706 -12.80 7.05 -5.34
N PRO A 707 -12.43 7.78 -4.26
CA PRO A 707 -12.10 7.20 -2.97
C PRO A 707 -13.18 6.24 -2.44
N THR A 708 -12.79 5.26 -1.64
CA THR A 708 -13.72 4.31 -1.02
C THR A 708 -13.84 4.59 0.47
N ASP A 709 -14.95 5.21 0.86
CA ASP A 709 -15.22 5.64 2.24
C ASP A 709 -15.08 4.52 3.28
N VAL A 710 -15.52 3.30 2.93
CA VAL A 710 -15.43 2.11 3.79
C VAL A 710 -15.10 0.87 2.95
N ALA A 711 -13.86 0.42 3.05
CA ALA A 711 -13.35 -0.82 2.49
C ALA A 711 -13.29 -1.90 3.59
N ASN A 712 -13.43 -3.16 3.19
CA ASN A 712 -13.32 -4.31 4.09
C ASN A 712 -12.57 -5.43 3.37
N GLY A 713 -11.56 -6.00 4.03
CA GLY A 713 -10.66 -7.05 3.51
C GLY A 713 -10.39 -8.14 4.54
N PRO A 714 -10.62 -9.43 4.22
CA PRO A 714 -10.30 -10.55 5.10
C PRO A 714 -8.90 -11.13 4.82
N MET A 715 -8.15 -11.42 5.88
CA MET A 715 -6.97 -12.30 5.90
C MET A 715 -7.34 -13.60 6.64
N PHE A 716 -6.84 -14.76 6.19
CA PHE A 716 -7.27 -16.06 6.73
C PHE A 716 -6.19 -16.73 7.60
N GLY A 717 -6.52 -16.95 8.87
CA GLY A 717 -5.69 -17.64 9.85
C GLY A 717 -5.75 -19.18 9.76
N ALA A 718 -5.11 -19.86 10.71
CA ALA A 718 -5.09 -21.32 10.80
C ALA A 718 -6.48 -21.93 11.11
N ALA A 719 -6.60 -23.25 10.96
CA ALA A 719 -7.84 -24.00 11.18
C ALA A 719 -8.38 -23.81 12.62
N PRO A 720 -9.63 -23.32 12.80
CA PRO A 720 -10.25 -23.26 14.12
C PRO A 720 -10.88 -24.61 14.52
N ALA A 721 -10.87 -24.91 15.81
CA ALA A 721 -11.65 -26.01 16.40
C ALA A 721 -12.94 -25.46 17.04
N GLU A 722 -13.81 -26.34 17.59
CA GLU A 722 -15.03 -25.91 18.30
C GLU A 722 -14.70 -25.05 19.53
N THR A 723 -13.54 -25.26 20.17
CA THR A 723 -12.91 -24.31 21.10
C THR A 723 -11.61 -23.85 20.48
N THR A 724 -11.45 -22.54 20.31
CA THR A 724 -10.28 -21.90 19.70
C THR A 724 -9.82 -20.75 20.59
N TRP A 725 -8.52 -20.59 20.76
CA TRP A 725 -7.91 -19.43 21.38
C TRP A 725 -7.48 -18.45 20.29
N LEU A 726 -7.72 -17.16 20.51
CA LEU A 726 -7.47 -16.08 19.57
C LEU A 726 -6.61 -15.02 20.23
N LYS A 727 -5.60 -14.53 19.51
CA LYS A 727 -4.65 -13.50 19.95
C LYS A 727 -4.52 -12.39 18.94
N LEU A 728 -4.49 -11.16 19.44
CA LEU A 728 -4.04 -9.99 18.71
C LEU A 728 -2.87 -9.37 19.48
N TYR A 729 -1.72 -9.26 18.83
CA TYR A 729 -0.59 -8.47 19.33
C TYR A 729 -0.65 -7.11 18.64
N VAL A 730 -0.77 -6.05 19.42
CA VAL A 730 -0.92 -4.66 18.98
C VAL A 730 0.37 -3.91 19.27
N GLN A 731 0.92 -3.31 18.22
CA GLN A 731 2.08 -2.45 18.26
C GLN A 731 1.69 -1.07 17.72
N ARG A 732 2.26 -0.02 18.30
CA ARG A 732 2.10 1.35 17.81
C ARG A 732 3.26 1.71 16.87
N ASP A 733 2.96 2.11 15.64
CA ASP A 733 3.96 2.73 14.76
C ASP A 733 3.76 4.25 14.72
N ASP A 734 4.64 4.95 15.42
CA ASP A 734 4.70 6.41 15.41
C ASP A 734 5.24 7.00 14.09
N ALA A 735 5.89 6.19 13.24
CA ALA A 735 6.39 6.67 11.95
C ALA A 735 5.30 6.67 10.86
N GLY A 736 4.42 5.67 10.88
CA GLY A 736 3.22 5.58 10.02
C GLY A 736 1.96 6.26 10.57
N GLU A 737 1.96 6.71 11.83
CA GLU A 737 0.77 7.20 12.56
C GLU A 737 -0.37 6.14 12.60
N GLU A 738 0.00 4.87 12.81
CA GLU A 738 -0.91 3.72 12.77
C GLU A 738 -0.63 2.63 13.80
N TYR A 739 -1.54 1.66 13.92
CA TYR A 739 -1.37 0.47 14.75
C TYR A 739 -1.11 -0.78 13.90
N ASP A 740 0.04 -1.39 14.09
CA ASP A 740 0.38 -2.71 13.54
C ASP A 740 -0.18 -3.82 14.43
N VAL A 741 -1.06 -4.65 13.88
CA VAL A 741 -1.70 -5.72 14.64
C VAL A 741 -1.47 -7.09 14.00
N ARG A 742 -0.78 -7.99 14.70
CA ARG A 742 -0.53 -9.38 14.27
C ARG A 742 -1.55 -10.35 14.86
N MET A 743 -2.11 -11.22 14.03
CA MET A 743 -3.00 -12.30 14.51
C MET A 743 -2.25 -13.57 14.92
N ALA A 744 -2.80 -14.29 15.89
CA ALA A 744 -2.51 -15.71 16.11
C ALA A 744 -3.73 -16.49 16.60
N SER A 745 -3.74 -17.80 16.36
CA SER A 745 -4.76 -18.70 16.90
C SER A 745 -4.18 -20.04 17.37
N SER A 746 -4.93 -20.73 18.22
CA SER A 746 -4.57 -22.05 18.76
C SER A 746 -5.81 -22.91 18.99
N THR A 747 -5.68 -24.23 18.83
CA THR A 747 -6.76 -25.21 19.09
C THR A 747 -6.58 -25.99 20.39
N ASP A 748 -5.45 -25.81 21.08
CA ASP A 748 -5.11 -26.45 22.36
C ASP A 748 -4.73 -25.45 23.48
N GLY A 749 -4.45 -24.19 23.13
CA GLY A 749 -3.96 -23.13 24.02
C GLY A 749 -2.44 -23.14 24.24
N GLU A 750 -1.73 -24.17 23.76
CA GLU A 750 -0.29 -24.38 23.95
C GLU A 750 0.49 -24.15 22.66
N THR A 751 -0.01 -24.65 21.53
CA THR A 751 0.59 -24.54 20.19
C THR A 751 -0.06 -23.39 19.43
N TRP A 752 0.71 -22.35 19.12
CA TRP A 752 0.20 -21.12 18.50
C TRP A 752 0.62 -21.01 17.03
N GLN A 753 -0.36 -20.71 16.18
CA GLN A 753 -0.20 -20.46 14.76
C GLN A 753 -0.29 -18.95 14.51
N TRP A 754 0.86 -18.34 14.22
CA TRP A 754 0.97 -16.90 13.99
C TRP A 754 0.81 -16.56 12.52
N GLY A 755 -0.07 -15.62 12.22
CA GLY A 755 -0.35 -15.14 10.87
C GLY A 755 0.27 -13.77 10.60
N GLY A 756 -0.32 -13.09 9.61
CA GLY A 756 0.09 -11.76 9.18
C GLY A 756 -0.36 -10.61 10.08
N VAL A 757 0.10 -9.42 9.68
CA VAL A 757 -0.18 -8.13 10.30
C VAL A 757 -1.17 -7.34 9.43
N TRP A 758 -2.09 -6.64 10.09
CA TRP A 758 -2.82 -5.51 9.52
C TRP A 758 -2.38 -4.22 10.20
N SER A 759 -2.01 -3.24 9.41
CA SER A 759 -1.77 -1.86 9.88
C SER A 759 -3.09 -1.08 9.81
N LEU A 760 -3.41 -0.28 10.83
CA LEU A 760 -4.66 0.47 10.97
C LEU A 760 -4.40 1.93 11.38
N GLU A 761 -4.56 2.85 10.43
CA GLU A 761 -4.79 4.28 10.69
C GLU A 761 -6.00 4.44 11.64
N THR A 762 -5.84 5.16 12.75
CA THR A 762 -6.94 5.45 13.69
C THR A 762 -7.03 6.94 14.00
N LEU A 763 -8.26 7.48 14.08
CA LEU A 763 -8.54 8.88 14.36
C LEU A 763 -9.00 9.11 15.82
N GLY A 764 -8.90 8.09 16.66
CA GLY A 764 -9.42 8.05 18.02
C GLY A 764 -9.05 6.76 18.73
N ASN A 765 -9.62 6.54 19.92
CA ASN A 765 -9.20 5.42 20.76
C ASN A 765 -9.65 4.06 20.19
N LEU A 766 -8.68 3.21 19.88
CA LEU A 766 -8.87 1.78 19.65
C LEU A 766 -9.27 1.09 20.97
N ARG A 767 -10.34 0.29 20.96
CA ARG A 767 -10.87 -0.38 22.16
C ARG A 767 -10.84 -1.89 22.02
N ILE A 768 -10.64 -2.60 23.13
CA ILE A 768 -10.74 -4.06 23.17
C ILE A 768 -12.23 -4.41 23.23
N GLY A 769 -12.67 -5.28 22.32
CA GLY A 769 -14.06 -5.71 22.26
C GLY A 769 -14.29 -7.16 21.87
N LEU A 770 -15.53 -7.59 22.08
CA LEU A 770 -16.03 -8.91 21.74
C LEU A 770 -17.22 -8.81 20.78
N ILE A 771 -17.31 -9.79 19.88
CA ILE A 771 -18.41 -9.95 18.92
C ILE A 771 -18.90 -11.40 18.83
N SER A 772 -20.20 -11.56 18.63
CA SER A 772 -20.84 -12.78 18.12
C SER A 772 -22.07 -12.31 17.33
N MET A 773 -22.02 -12.52 16.01
CA MET A 773 -22.82 -11.73 15.07
C MET A 773 -23.24 -12.49 13.81
N ASN A 774 -23.99 -11.79 12.98
CA ASN A 774 -24.50 -12.18 11.68
C ASN A 774 -25.35 -13.47 11.76
N ALA A 775 -25.21 -14.44 10.87
CA ALA A 775 -26.34 -15.32 10.53
C ALA A 775 -26.94 -16.07 11.75
N LYS A 776 -28.27 -16.03 11.89
CA LYS A 776 -28.96 -16.52 13.11
C LYS A 776 -28.72 -18.00 13.40
N GLY A 777 -28.41 -18.30 14.67
CA GLY A 777 -28.62 -19.63 15.26
C GLY A 777 -27.36 -20.39 15.69
N ALA A 778 -26.24 -19.71 15.90
CA ALA A 778 -25.11 -20.22 16.68
C ALA A 778 -25.05 -19.48 18.02
N THR A 779 -24.33 -20.04 18.99
CA THR A 779 -24.05 -19.40 20.27
C THR A 779 -22.55 -19.41 20.49
N ALA A 780 -21.98 -18.27 20.83
CA ALA A 780 -20.60 -18.16 21.27
C ALA A 780 -20.54 -18.15 22.79
N SER A 781 -19.47 -18.74 23.33
CA SER A 781 -19.05 -18.61 24.73
C SER A 781 -17.61 -18.13 24.73
N MET A 782 -17.33 -17.01 25.38
CA MET A 782 -15.98 -16.47 25.59
C MET A 782 -15.63 -16.66 27.07
N ASP A 783 -14.61 -17.44 27.37
CA ASP A 783 -14.28 -17.77 28.76
C ASP A 783 -13.62 -16.58 29.49
N TYR A 784 -12.83 -15.77 28.79
CA TYR A 784 -12.12 -14.60 29.34
C TYR A 784 -11.71 -13.61 28.24
N VAL A 785 -11.31 -12.41 28.65
CA VAL A 785 -10.44 -11.50 27.91
C VAL A 785 -9.22 -11.25 28.78
N HIS A 786 -8.03 -11.64 28.34
CA HIS A 786 -6.77 -11.42 29.06
C HIS A 786 -5.87 -10.51 28.24
N THR A 787 -5.45 -9.40 28.83
CA THR A 787 -4.58 -8.40 28.19
C THR A 787 -3.23 -8.39 28.89
N TYR A 788 -2.14 -8.36 28.11
CA TYR A 788 -0.77 -8.45 28.59
C TYR A 788 0.04 -7.23 28.13
N ASP A 789 0.88 -6.71 29.02
CA ASP A 789 1.89 -5.69 28.71
C ASP A 789 2.97 -6.28 27.78
N MET A 790 3.25 -5.59 26.68
CA MET A 790 4.31 -5.96 25.73
C MET A 790 5.44 -4.93 25.66
N GLY A 791 5.37 -3.85 26.45
CA GLY A 791 6.32 -2.72 26.44
C GLY A 791 5.85 -1.54 25.58
N GLY A 792 6.80 -0.79 25.01
CA GLY A 792 6.51 0.46 24.30
C GLY A 792 6.50 1.70 25.21
N GLU A 793 6.44 2.88 24.60
CA GLU A 793 6.28 4.17 25.32
C GLU A 793 4.80 4.57 25.33
N ALA A 794 4.27 4.90 26.50
CA ALA A 794 2.90 5.38 26.64
C ALA A 794 2.72 6.72 25.90
N SER A 795 1.53 6.96 25.34
CA SER A 795 1.24 8.26 24.71
C SER A 795 1.35 9.41 25.73
N GLU A 796 2.02 10.51 25.34
CA GLU A 796 2.08 11.73 26.16
C GLU A 796 0.73 12.51 26.14
N TYR A 797 -0.21 12.09 25.31
CA TYR A 797 -1.51 12.73 25.07
C TYR A 797 -2.65 12.00 25.81
N PRO A 798 -3.73 12.71 26.20
CA PRO A 798 -4.71 12.19 27.15
C PRO A 798 -5.51 10.98 26.63
N GLU A 799 -5.54 9.92 27.46
CA GLU A 799 -6.39 8.73 27.31
C GLU A 799 -7.88 9.09 27.43
N SER A 800 -8.50 9.55 26.34
CA SER A 800 -9.93 9.48 26.04
C SER A 800 -10.23 10.36 24.83
N TRP A 801 -10.47 9.76 23.66
CA TRP A 801 -10.93 10.50 22.47
C TRP A 801 -12.44 10.29 22.22
N PRO A 802 -13.24 11.37 22.05
CA PRO A 802 -14.62 11.27 21.59
C PRO A 802 -14.63 11.00 20.08
N GLN A 803 -14.90 9.76 19.67
CA GLN A 803 -14.85 9.26 18.27
C GLN A 803 -15.27 10.30 17.21
N PRO A 804 -14.53 10.50 16.11
CA PRO A 804 -15.01 11.33 15.01
C PRO A 804 -16.31 10.74 14.48
N MET A 805 -17.32 11.58 14.25
CA MET A 805 -18.61 11.10 13.81
C MET A 805 -18.54 10.53 12.39
N PRO A 806 -19.28 9.45 12.07
CA PRO A 806 -19.33 8.89 10.72
C PRO A 806 -19.68 9.94 9.68
N TYR A 807 -19.20 9.72 8.46
CA TYR A 807 -19.15 10.74 7.42
C TYR A 807 -20.53 11.37 7.12
N GLY A 808 -20.64 12.69 7.31
CA GLY A 808 -21.88 13.47 7.12
C GLY A 808 -22.80 13.56 8.36
N ALA A 809 -22.53 12.81 9.44
CA ALA A 809 -23.09 13.10 10.75
C ALA A 809 -22.39 14.31 11.37
N ALA A 810 -23.14 15.12 12.13
CA ALA A 810 -22.61 16.28 12.82
C ALA A 810 -22.49 15.96 14.31
N ASP A 811 -21.39 16.38 14.91
CA ASP A 811 -21.18 16.24 16.34
C ASP A 811 -22.09 17.20 17.12
N ASP A 812 -22.71 16.70 18.19
CA ASP A 812 -23.52 17.51 19.11
C ASP A 812 -23.15 17.32 20.59
N ARG A 813 -21.97 16.75 20.85
CA ARG A 813 -21.40 16.58 22.19
C ARG A 813 -21.12 17.93 22.86
N SER A 814 -21.55 18.06 24.12
CA SER A 814 -21.48 19.31 24.86
C SER A 814 -20.06 19.73 25.26
N GLU A 815 -19.13 18.77 25.38
CA GLU A 815 -17.72 19.02 25.69
C GLU A 815 -16.96 19.72 24.55
N LEU A 816 -17.50 19.71 23.32
CA LEU A 816 -16.94 20.43 22.17
C LEU A 816 -17.53 21.83 21.97
N MET A 817 -18.42 22.29 22.85
CA MET A 817 -18.97 23.65 22.79
C MET A 817 -18.01 24.67 23.44
N PRO A 818 -17.98 25.94 22.96
CA PRO A 818 -17.37 27.05 23.70
C PRO A 818 -18.17 27.38 24.98
N ARG A 819 -17.52 27.23 26.14
CA ARG A 819 -18.05 27.37 27.50
C ARG A 819 -17.28 28.44 28.29
N ASP A 820 -17.76 28.80 29.48
CA ASP A 820 -17.13 29.83 30.32
C ASP A 820 -15.76 29.40 30.91
N ASP A 821 -15.41 28.11 30.86
CA ASP A 821 -14.14 27.53 31.37
C ASP A 821 -13.03 27.40 30.32
N ASN A 822 -13.38 27.24 29.03
CA ASN A 822 -12.44 27.03 27.92
C ASN A 822 -12.43 28.17 26.88
N SER A 823 -13.30 29.17 27.05
CA SER A 823 -13.53 30.22 26.06
C SER A 823 -13.78 31.58 26.71
N MET A 824 -13.50 32.65 25.98
CA MET A 824 -13.77 34.02 26.43
C MET A 824 -14.39 34.87 25.32
N VAL A 825 -15.16 35.88 25.73
CA VAL A 825 -15.62 36.97 24.86
C VAL A 825 -14.71 38.18 25.10
N LEU A 826 -14.17 38.75 24.02
CA LEU A 826 -13.20 39.84 24.10
C LEU A 826 -13.84 41.15 24.57
N ASP A 827 -13.22 41.82 25.55
CA ASP A 827 -13.67 43.12 26.08
C ASP A 827 -13.18 44.28 25.19
N LEU A 828 -13.73 44.34 23.97
CA LEU A 828 -13.38 45.31 22.94
C LEU A 828 -13.87 46.74 23.27
N GLU A 829 -13.01 47.77 23.09
CA GLU A 829 -13.42 49.18 23.17
C GLU A 829 -14.67 49.46 22.31
N LEU A 830 -15.75 49.89 22.97
CA LEU A 830 -17.06 50.04 22.34
C LEU A 830 -17.09 51.17 21.30
N ARG A 831 -17.75 50.92 20.18
CA ARG A 831 -18.16 51.97 19.22
C ARG A 831 -19.47 52.62 19.70
N PRO A 832 -19.80 53.86 19.28
CA PRO A 832 -21.02 54.55 19.72
C PRO A 832 -22.33 53.76 19.52
N GLN A 833 -22.42 52.99 18.43
CA GLN A 833 -23.57 52.13 18.11
C GLN A 833 -23.65 50.82 18.92
N ASP A 834 -22.61 50.50 19.69
CA ASP A 834 -22.51 49.31 20.55
C ASP A 834 -22.71 49.66 22.05
N GLU A 835 -22.71 50.95 22.43
CA GLU A 835 -22.88 51.41 23.82
C GLU A 835 -24.16 50.89 24.50
N GLU A 836 -25.28 50.77 23.78
CA GLU A 836 -26.54 50.25 24.31
C GLU A 836 -26.49 48.74 24.58
N LEU A 837 -25.69 47.99 23.79
CA LEU A 837 -25.50 46.55 23.95
C LEU A 837 -24.46 46.23 25.04
N GLY A 838 -23.54 47.16 25.31
CA GLY A 838 -22.47 47.00 26.30
C GLY A 838 -21.36 46.04 25.89
N ARG A 839 -21.33 45.63 24.61
CA ARG A 839 -20.32 44.80 23.96
C ARG A 839 -20.36 45.06 22.44
N VAL A 840 -19.23 44.90 21.75
CA VAL A 840 -19.20 44.98 20.29
C VAL A 840 -19.94 43.77 19.70
N TRP A 841 -20.89 44.03 18.80
CA TRP A 841 -21.52 42.99 18.00
C TRP A 841 -20.61 42.65 16.81
N MET A 842 -20.33 41.36 16.62
CA MET A 842 -19.40 40.87 15.58
C MET A 842 -19.79 39.47 15.09
N ARG A 843 -19.80 39.30 13.77
CA ARG A 843 -19.88 38.02 13.05
C ARG A 843 -18.56 37.84 12.28
N ASP A 844 -18.19 36.60 11.91
CA ASP A 844 -16.96 36.29 11.16
C ASP A 844 -15.75 36.89 11.90
N THR A 845 -15.60 36.49 13.17
CA THR A 845 -14.64 37.05 14.10
C THR A 845 -13.24 36.61 13.69
N TYR A 846 -12.35 37.56 13.40
CA TYR A 846 -10.94 37.29 13.19
C TYR A 846 -10.13 37.77 14.38
N VAL A 847 -9.24 36.92 14.89
CA VAL A 847 -8.27 37.26 15.94
C VAL A 847 -6.95 36.59 15.60
N ASN A 848 -5.85 37.32 15.65
CA ASN A 848 -4.52 36.74 15.48
C ASN A 848 -3.45 37.51 16.26
N ARG A 849 -2.33 36.86 16.53
CA ARG A 849 -1.15 37.39 17.22
C ARG A 849 -0.04 37.66 16.20
N PHE A 850 0.54 38.85 16.28
CA PHE A 850 1.69 39.26 15.48
C PHE A 850 2.84 39.74 16.35
N GLU A 851 4.07 39.58 15.87
CA GLU A 851 5.27 40.20 16.45
C GLU A 851 5.64 41.42 15.61
N VAL A 852 5.44 42.63 16.17
CA VAL A 852 5.57 43.91 15.46
C VAL A 852 6.68 44.71 16.13
N ASP A 853 7.76 44.99 15.39
CA ASP A 853 8.98 45.63 15.91
C ASP A 853 9.60 44.95 17.17
N GLY A 854 9.26 43.68 17.42
CA GLY A 854 9.69 42.90 18.59
C GLY A 854 8.82 43.04 19.83
N GLU A 855 7.61 43.59 19.68
CA GLU A 855 6.55 43.58 20.69
C GLU A 855 5.35 42.77 20.17
N THR A 856 4.74 41.96 21.04
CA THR A 856 3.54 41.19 20.73
C THR A 856 2.34 42.12 20.56
N MET A 857 1.59 41.94 19.47
CA MET A 857 0.35 42.66 19.17
C MET A 857 -0.73 41.67 18.75
N TYR A 858 -1.81 41.64 19.52
CA TYR A 858 -3.05 40.99 19.14
C TYR A 858 -3.89 41.95 18.30
N VAL A 859 -4.50 41.43 17.24
CA VAL A 859 -5.41 42.16 16.35
C VAL A 859 -6.75 41.44 16.31
N ALA A 860 -7.84 42.20 16.35
CA ALA A 860 -9.19 41.69 16.16
C ALA A 860 -9.96 42.53 15.13
N THR A 861 -10.74 41.86 14.30
CA THR A 861 -11.66 42.47 13.32
C THR A 861 -12.81 41.50 13.02
N GLY A 862 -13.78 41.93 12.21
CA GLY A 862 -14.87 41.06 11.75
C GLY A 862 -15.97 41.83 11.03
N THR A 863 -17.04 41.13 10.70
CA THR A 863 -18.30 41.71 10.21
C THR A 863 -19.03 42.37 11.39
N THR A 864 -18.81 43.67 11.60
CA THR A 864 -19.37 44.44 12.74
C THR A 864 -20.69 45.16 12.42
N LYS A 865 -21.42 45.58 13.46
CA LYS A 865 -22.78 46.12 13.37
C LYS A 865 -22.81 47.54 12.76
N PRO A 866 -23.58 47.78 11.67
CA PRO A 866 -23.94 49.13 11.20
C PRO A 866 -24.79 49.90 12.21
N ALA A 867 -24.66 51.22 12.25
CA ALA A 867 -25.39 52.06 13.22
C ALA A 867 -26.92 52.06 13.03
N GLU A 868 -27.40 51.67 11.85
CA GLU A 868 -28.81 51.68 11.44
C GLU A 868 -29.58 50.40 11.78
N LEU A 869 -28.92 49.37 12.31
CA LEU A 869 -29.52 48.05 12.57
C LEU A 869 -29.65 47.75 14.07
N ASP A 870 -30.84 47.31 14.49
CA ASP A 870 -31.13 46.91 15.88
C ASP A 870 -30.77 45.43 16.19
N LYS A 871 -30.26 44.69 15.21
CA LYS A 871 -30.03 43.23 15.31
C LYS A 871 -28.90 42.76 14.39
N ALA A 872 -28.45 41.53 14.63
CA ALA A 872 -27.51 40.80 13.81
C ALA A 872 -27.90 40.76 12.30
N ALA A 873 -26.91 41.00 11.44
CA ALA A 873 -27.04 40.90 9.98
C ALA A 873 -25.70 40.47 9.34
N PRO A 874 -25.71 39.79 8.17
CA PRO A 874 -24.48 39.35 7.48
C PRO A 874 -23.50 40.43 7.00
N TRP A 875 -23.60 41.71 7.39
CA TRP A 875 -22.91 42.79 6.68
C TRP A 875 -22.58 44.01 7.56
N ASN A 876 -21.43 44.66 7.27
CA ASN A 876 -20.91 45.84 8.00
C ASN A 876 -21.00 47.16 7.21
N ASP A 877 -20.72 48.29 7.87
CA ASP A 877 -20.62 49.64 7.29
C ASP A 877 -19.17 50.06 6.94
N GLY A 878 -18.24 49.11 7.03
CA GLY A 878 -16.80 49.29 6.92
C GLY A 878 -16.05 48.30 7.81
N ILE A 879 -14.76 48.15 7.55
CA ILE A 879 -13.85 47.30 8.33
C ILE A 879 -13.35 48.11 9.53
N TYR A 880 -13.55 47.55 10.73
CA TYR A 880 -13.09 48.12 11.99
C TYR A 880 -12.00 47.22 12.60
N MET A 881 -10.96 47.83 13.17
CA MET A 881 -9.84 47.10 13.76
C MET A 881 -9.61 47.49 15.23
N TRP A 882 -9.37 46.48 16.06
CA TRP A 882 -8.93 46.60 17.45
C TRP A 882 -7.54 45.98 17.61
N THR A 883 -6.77 46.52 18.55
CA THR A 883 -5.47 45.99 18.96
C THR A 883 -5.38 45.85 20.48
N ALA A 884 -4.62 44.85 20.95
CA ALA A 884 -4.28 44.64 22.34
C ALA A 884 -2.83 44.15 22.49
N PRO A 885 -2.18 44.39 23.65
CA PRO A 885 -0.85 43.84 23.95
C PRO A 885 -0.88 42.37 24.40
N ALA A 886 -2.06 41.85 24.76
CA ALA A 886 -2.31 40.48 25.22
C ALA A 886 -3.75 40.07 24.87
N LEU A 887 -4.05 38.77 24.86
CA LEU A 887 -5.37 38.25 24.48
C LEU A 887 -6.49 38.70 25.45
N ASP A 888 -6.19 38.83 26.74
CA ASP A 888 -7.10 39.35 27.77
C ASP A 888 -7.26 40.89 27.73
N GLY A 889 -6.51 41.57 26.86
CA GLY A 889 -6.63 43.00 26.58
C GLY A 889 -5.58 43.89 27.28
N PRO A 890 -5.89 45.17 27.55
CA PRO A 890 -7.10 45.87 27.15
C PRO A 890 -7.16 46.04 25.63
N TRP A 891 -8.32 45.73 25.04
CA TRP A 891 -8.55 45.86 23.61
C TRP A 891 -9.00 47.29 23.25
N THR A 892 -8.27 47.92 22.33
CA THR A 892 -8.52 49.32 21.93
C THR A 892 -8.77 49.44 20.43
N LEU A 893 -9.72 50.29 20.04
CA LEU A 893 -9.91 50.70 18.64
C LEU A 893 -8.64 51.38 18.14
N VAL A 894 -8.16 50.96 16.98
CA VAL A 894 -7.00 51.55 16.31
C VAL A 894 -7.24 53.05 16.03
N ASP A 895 -6.26 53.91 16.31
CA ASP A 895 -6.43 55.38 16.20
C ASP A 895 -6.33 55.89 14.75
N THR A 896 -7.42 55.71 14.01
CA THR A 896 -7.59 56.22 12.64
C THR A 896 -7.80 57.74 12.57
N THR A 897 -7.95 58.45 13.69
CA THR A 897 -8.38 59.86 13.70
C THR A 897 -7.35 60.82 13.12
N GLY A 898 -6.06 60.43 13.11
CA GLY A 898 -4.99 61.16 12.44
C GLY A 898 -5.05 61.11 10.90
N ILE A 899 -5.75 60.11 10.34
CA ILE A 899 -5.93 59.91 8.90
C ILE A 899 -7.31 60.43 8.47
N ARG A 900 -8.36 60.04 9.21
CA ARG A 900 -9.76 60.36 8.94
C ARG A 900 -10.43 61.01 10.17
N PRO A 901 -10.22 62.31 10.42
CA PRO A 901 -10.71 62.98 11.64
C PRO A 901 -12.24 63.16 11.69
N ASP A 902 -12.92 63.04 10.55
CA ASP A 902 -14.37 63.15 10.43
C ASP A 902 -15.09 61.77 10.48
N GLU A 903 -14.33 60.67 10.55
CA GLU A 903 -14.83 59.29 10.59
C GLU A 903 -14.77 58.68 12.00
N GLN A 904 -15.41 57.51 12.17
CA GLN A 904 -15.31 56.77 13.43
C GLN A 904 -13.89 56.22 13.68
N LYS A 905 -13.42 56.33 14.93
CA LYS A 905 -12.18 55.69 15.40
C LYS A 905 -12.22 54.20 15.10
N GLY A 906 -11.13 53.66 14.55
CA GLY A 906 -10.98 52.25 14.18
C GLY A 906 -11.52 51.88 12.79
N LYS A 907 -12.25 52.76 12.08
CA LYS A 907 -12.75 52.49 10.71
C LYS A 907 -11.60 52.57 9.69
N VAL A 908 -10.92 51.45 9.44
CA VAL A 908 -9.70 51.38 8.61
C VAL A 908 -9.99 51.39 7.11
N TRP A 909 -11.14 50.85 6.69
CA TRP A 909 -11.61 50.85 5.29
C TRP A 909 -13.14 50.89 5.21
N SER A 910 -13.70 51.48 4.15
CA SER A 910 -15.13 51.47 3.86
C SER A 910 -15.37 51.81 2.38
N PRO A 911 -16.44 51.30 1.74
CA PRO A 911 -16.85 51.74 0.39
C PRO A 911 -17.14 53.25 0.29
N GLU A 912 -17.37 53.91 1.44
CA GLU A 912 -17.55 55.37 1.55
C GLU A 912 -16.29 56.16 1.18
N PHE A 913 -15.11 55.54 1.28
CA PHE A 913 -13.81 56.19 1.06
C PHE A 913 -13.42 56.31 -0.43
N VAL A 914 -14.38 56.15 -1.35
CA VAL A 914 -14.17 56.25 -2.81
C VAL A 914 -13.63 57.61 -3.25
N ASP A 915 -13.94 58.69 -2.52
CA ASP A 915 -13.42 60.03 -2.76
C ASP A 915 -11.91 60.19 -2.42
N GLU A 916 -11.28 59.19 -1.77
CA GLU A 916 -9.83 59.13 -1.56
C GLU A 916 -9.04 58.57 -2.76
N ASN A 917 -9.74 58.10 -3.79
CA ASN A 917 -9.12 57.59 -5.01
C ASN A 917 -8.34 58.70 -5.73
N SER A 918 -7.15 58.37 -6.22
CA SER A 918 -6.33 59.28 -7.02
C SER A 918 -5.56 58.54 -8.12
N ALA A 919 -4.92 59.29 -9.02
CA ALA A 919 -4.23 58.72 -10.17
C ALA A 919 -3.04 57.84 -9.71
N GLY A 920 -3.21 56.52 -9.74
CA GLY A 920 -2.23 55.54 -9.27
C GLY A 920 -2.43 55.06 -7.83
N ARG A 921 -3.56 55.38 -7.17
CA ARG A 921 -3.91 54.91 -5.83
C ARG A 921 -5.42 54.70 -5.71
N VAL A 922 -5.84 53.44 -5.63
CA VAL A 922 -7.26 53.03 -5.54
C VAL A 922 -7.54 52.56 -4.11
N VAL A 923 -8.31 53.32 -3.35
CA VAL A 923 -8.79 52.94 -2.01
C VAL A 923 -10.02 52.07 -2.13
N VAL A 924 -10.97 52.45 -2.98
CA VAL A 924 -12.20 51.68 -3.27
C VAL A 924 -12.30 51.52 -4.78
N ALA A 925 -12.31 50.28 -5.26
CA ALA A 925 -12.46 49.98 -6.69
C ALA A 925 -13.89 50.29 -7.18
N ASP A 926 -14.05 50.53 -8.49
CA ASP A 926 -15.36 50.82 -9.10
C ASP A 926 -16.40 49.72 -8.81
N TRP A 927 -15.95 48.46 -8.67
CA TRP A 927 -16.83 47.33 -8.37
C TRP A 927 -17.21 47.21 -6.89
N GLN A 928 -16.43 47.82 -5.99
CA GLN A 928 -16.60 47.82 -4.52
C GLN A 928 -17.54 48.93 -4.03
N ALA A 929 -17.79 49.97 -4.85
CA ALA A 929 -18.63 51.09 -4.48
C ALA A 929 -20.13 50.72 -4.34
N TYR A 930 -20.86 51.42 -3.46
CA TYR A 930 -22.29 51.21 -3.27
C TYR A 930 -23.10 51.44 -4.55
N GLN A 931 -23.96 50.48 -4.90
CA GLN A 931 -24.96 50.67 -5.95
C GLN A 931 -26.04 51.71 -5.57
N HIS A 932 -26.32 51.87 -4.27
CA HIS A 932 -27.43 52.66 -3.73
C HIS A 932 -27.03 53.53 -2.52
N PRO A 933 -26.09 54.49 -2.67
CA PRO A 933 -25.51 55.24 -1.55
C PRO A 933 -26.50 56.16 -0.79
N ASP A 934 -27.66 56.46 -1.37
CA ASP A 934 -28.69 57.33 -0.78
C ASP A 934 -29.81 56.58 -0.04
N ASP A 935 -29.79 55.24 -0.03
CA ASP A 935 -30.86 54.39 0.53
C ASP A 935 -30.34 53.62 1.74
N PRO A 936 -30.66 54.02 3.00
CA PRO A 936 -30.08 53.40 4.19
C PRO A 936 -30.32 51.88 4.31
N GLU A 937 -31.43 51.36 3.78
CA GLU A 937 -31.73 49.92 3.79
C GLU A 937 -30.93 49.14 2.74
N LYS A 938 -30.29 49.81 1.77
CA LYS A 938 -29.45 49.19 0.70
C LYS A 938 -28.01 49.71 0.64
N ARG A 939 -27.68 50.72 1.45
CA ARG A 939 -26.32 51.20 1.76
C ARG A 939 -25.72 50.39 2.92
N ALA A 940 -26.55 49.82 3.79
CA ALA A 940 -26.10 48.92 4.84
C ALA A 940 -25.52 47.65 4.21
N GLY A 941 -24.20 47.47 4.39
CA GLY A 941 -23.45 46.32 3.88
C GLY A 941 -22.60 46.66 2.66
N ASN A 942 -21.28 46.41 2.76
CA ASN A 942 -20.41 45.98 1.66
C ASN A 942 -18.95 45.72 2.12
N ALA A 943 -18.75 45.05 3.26
CA ALA A 943 -17.58 44.20 3.52
C ALA A 943 -17.98 43.10 4.51
N TRP A 944 -17.49 41.87 4.29
CA TRP A 944 -17.72 40.67 5.09
C TRP A 944 -16.38 39.98 5.38
N ALA A 945 -16.33 39.20 6.46
CA ALA A 945 -15.21 38.33 6.83
C ALA A 945 -13.81 38.94 6.58
N PRO A 946 -13.49 40.10 7.19
CA PRO A 946 -12.15 40.65 7.08
C PRO A 946 -11.16 39.84 7.92
N GLU A 947 -10.02 39.48 7.33
CA GLU A 947 -8.85 38.97 8.05
C GLU A 947 -7.69 39.96 7.90
N VAL A 948 -6.81 40.02 8.91
CA VAL A 948 -5.64 40.90 8.93
C VAL A 948 -4.37 40.07 9.00
N GLN A 949 -3.36 40.37 8.18
CA GLN A 949 -2.04 39.74 8.29
C GLN A 949 -0.93 40.78 8.39
N TYR A 950 0.14 40.45 9.12
CA TYR A 950 1.39 41.23 9.16
C TYR A 950 2.51 40.41 8.52
N ILE A 951 2.93 40.81 7.32
CA ILE A 951 3.89 40.09 6.48
C ILE A 951 4.96 41.08 6.02
N ASP A 952 6.24 40.73 6.15
CA ASP A 952 7.40 41.54 5.74
C ASP A 952 7.35 43.03 6.15
N GLY A 953 6.87 43.29 7.37
CA GLY A 953 6.79 44.64 7.93
C GLY A 953 5.60 45.47 7.43
N LYS A 954 4.64 44.87 6.72
CA LYS A 954 3.43 45.52 6.21
C LYS A 954 2.16 44.85 6.71
N TRP A 955 1.11 45.66 6.86
CA TRP A 955 -0.23 45.20 7.17
C TRP A 955 -1.04 44.97 5.91
N TYR A 956 -1.68 43.81 5.84
CA TYR A 956 -2.59 43.41 4.77
C TYR A 956 -3.96 43.12 5.36
N ILE A 957 -5.02 43.41 4.60
CA ILE A 957 -6.38 42.99 4.93
C ILE A 957 -6.95 42.26 3.73
N VAL A 958 -7.39 41.02 3.91
CA VAL A 958 -8.27 40.34 2.95
C VAL A 958 -9.70 40.45 3.47
N ALA A 959 -10.66 40.69 2.60
CA ALA A 959 -12.07 40.83 2.96
C ALA A 959 -12.96 40.52 1.76
N THR A 960 -14.27 40.37 1.97
CA THR A 960 -15.23 40.02 0.92
C THR A 960 -16.23 41.14 0.65
N MET A 961 -16.48 41.45 -0.62
CA MET A 961 -17.57 42.34 -1.03
C MET A 961 -18.90 41.58 -1.17
N GLY A 962 -19.98 42.15 -0.65
CA GLY A 962 -21.29 41.50 -0.60
C GLY A 962 -22.15 41.57 -1.87
N ASP A 963 -23.38 41.07 -1.80
CA ASP A 963 -24.32 41.02 -2.93
C ASP A 963 -24.92 42.40 -3.32
N GLN A 964 -24.72 43.43 -2.49
CA GLN A 964 -25.04 44.84 -2.77
C GLN A 964 -23.88 45.58 -3.48
N SER A 965 -22.77 44.90 -3.78
CA SER A 965 -21.64 45.42 -4.57
C SER A 965 -21.86 45.16 -6.07
N THR A 966 -21.08 45.79 -6.95
CA THR A 966 -21.23 45.54 -8.41
C THR A 966 -20.73 44.14 -8.81
N LEU A 967 -19.75 43.63 -8.07
CA LEU A 967 -19.28 42.24 -8.10
C LEU A 967 -19.12 41.76 -6.65
N THR A 968 -19.32 40.47 -6.42
CA THR A 968 -19.17 39.79 -5.13
C THR A 968 -17.93 38.91 -5.16
N GLY A 969 -17.20 38.83 -4.05
CA GLY A 969 -15.97 38.03 -3.92
C GLY A 969 -14.90 38.72 -3.08
N SER A 970 -13.82 37.99 -2.82
CA SER A 970 -12.69 38.44 -1.99
C SER A 970 -11.83 39.49 -2.68
N PHE A 971 -11.29 40.43 -1.91
CA PHE A 971 -10.34 41.45 -2.32
C PHE A 971 -9.27 41.65 -1.25
N MET A 972 -8.14 42.23 -1.63
CA MET A 972 -7.01 42.44 -0.73
C MET A 972 -6.53 43.89 -0.74
N LEU A 973 -6.27 44.39 0.46
CA LEU A 973 -5.77 45.71 0.76
C LEU A 973 -4.36 45.61 1.35
N VAL A 974 -3.55 46.63 1.11
CA VAL A 974 -2.23 46.82 1.72
C VAL A 974 -2.16 48.20 2.39
N SER A 975 -1.60 48.24 3.60
CA SER A 975 -1.37 49.49 4.34
C SER A 975 -0.15 50.24 3.79
N GLU A 976 -0.28 51.57 3.72
CA GLU A 976 0.81 52.50 3.45
C GLU A 976 1.43 53.06 4.76
N GLY A 977 0.97 52.59 5.93
CA GLY A 977 1.37 53.00 7.27
C GLY A 977 1.29 51.86 8.29
N GLY A 978 0.80 52.14 9.51
CA GLY A 978 0.58 51.12 10.54
C GLY A 978 -0.74 50.34 10.35
N PRO A 979 -1.24 49.65 11.39
CA PRO A 979 -2.56 49.00 11.36
C PRO A 979 -3.72 50.00 11.16
N GLU A 980 -3.50 51.29 11.44
CA GLU A 980 -4.46 52.37 11.16
C GLU A 980 -4.61 52.68 9.67
N GLY A 981 -3.70 52.20 8.83
CA GLY A 981 -3.63 52.51 7.41
C GLY A 981 -2.76 53.75 7.09
N PRO A 982 -3.08 54.51 6.03
CA PRO A 982 -4.22 54.32 5.15
C PRO A 982 -4.01 53.12 4.21
N TYR A 983 -5.10 52.42 3.90
CA TYR A 983 -5.09 51.25 3.02
C TYR A 983 -5.38 51.62 1.56
N ARG A 984 -4.88 50.81 0.63
CA ARG A 984 -5.26 50.78 -0.79
C ARG A 984 -5.49 49.34 -1.26
N ASN A 985 -6.21 49.14 -2.36
CA ASN A 985 -6.27 47.86 -3.06
C ASN A 985 -4.89 47.47 -3.62
N ILE A 986 -4.63 46.16 -3.69
CA ILE A 986 -3.56 45.59 -4.51
C ILE A 986 -3.96 45.58 -6.00
N GLU A 987 -2.99 45.50 -6.92
CA GLU A 987 -3.26 45.53 -8.37
C GLU A 987 -4.36 44.56 -8.82
N ALA A 988 -4.30 43.29 -8.38
CA ALA A 988 -5.27 42.26 -8.76
C ALA A 988 -6.70 42.48 -8.23
N SER A 989 -6.92 43.38 -7.27
CA SER A 989 -8.25 43.72 -6.74
C SER A 989 -8.90 44.95 -7.41
N ILE A 990 -8.21 45.64 -8.33
CA ILE A 990 -8.69 46.91 -8.90
C ILE A 990 -9.85 46.71 -9.90
N GLU A 991 -9.78 45.71 -10.78
CA GLU A 991 -10.77 45.51 -11.85
C GLU A 991 -11.89 44.51 -11.48
N HIS A 992 -11.60 43.56 -10.58
CA HIS A 992 -12.50 42.47 -10.19
C HIS A 992 -12.08 41.86 -8.83
N PRO A 993 -12.90 40.99 -8.20
CA PRO A 993 -12.47 40.15 -7.09
C PRO A 993 -11.28 39.23 -7.45
N LEU A 994 -10.62 38.67 -6.45
CA LEU A 994 -9.54 37.70 -6.64
C LEU A 994 -10.09 36.38 -7.23
N GLY A 995 -9.39 35.84 -8.23
CA GLY A 995 -9.79 34.65 -8.99
C GLY A 995 -10.73 34.91 -10.18
N ASP A 996 -11.09 33.85 -10.90
CA ASP A 996 -11.95 33.91 -12.09
C ASP A 996 -13.43 34.30 -11.77
N PRO A 997 -14.00 35.35 -12.41
CA PRO A 997 -15.40 35.72 -12.23
C PRO A 997 -16.36 34.81 -13.04
N VAL A 998 -16.70 33.64 -12.52
CA VAL A 998 -17.58 32.66 -13.20
C VAL A 998 -19.07 32.94 -12.97
N ARG A 999 -19.83 33.10 -14.07
CA ARG A 999 -21.30 33.11 -14.04
C ARG A 999 -21.90 31.70 -13.99
N ALA A 1000 -21.75 31.03 -12.85
CA ALA A 1000 -22.50 29.82 -12.52
C ALA A 1000 -23.99 30.13 -12.21
N SER A 1001 -24.82 29.11 -12.01
CA SER A 1001 -26.28 29.23 -11.87
C SER A 1001 -26.77 29.91 -10.58
N ASN A 1002 -25.90 30.14 -9.60
CA ASN A 1002 -26.11 31.13 -8.53
C ASN A 1002 -24.80 31.89 -8.24
N PRO A 1003 -24.47 32.95 -9.00
CA PRO A 1003 -23.11 33.51 -9.08
C PRO A 1003 -22.79 34.53 -7.97
N GLN A 1004 -23.50 34.49 -6.83
CA GLN A 1004 -23.40 35.51 -5.77
C GLN A 1004 -22.49 35.11 -4.60
N TYR A 1005 -21.90 33.91 -4.59
CA TYR A 1005 -21.11 33.38 -3.46
C TYR A 1005 -19.97 32.49 -3.96
N TYR A 1006 -19.19 32.97 -4.92
CA TYR A 1006 -18.03 32.25 -5.47
C TYR A 1006 -16.77 33.08 -5.17
N HIS A 1007 -15.72 32.43 -4.67
CA HIS A 1007 -14.49 33.08 -4.15
C HIS A 1007 -14.74 34.12 -3.03
N ILE A 1008 -15.75 33.89 -2.18
CA ILE A 1008 -15.96 34.67 -0.95
C ILE A 1008 -15.12 34.12 0.22
N ASP A 1009 -15.12 34.87 1.32
CA ASP A 1009 -14.57 34.51 2.63
C ASP A 1009 -13.13 33.99 2.55
N GLY A 1010 -12.30 34.75 1.83
CA GLY A 1010 -10.91 34.43 1.61
C GLY A 1010 -10.01 34.82 2.78
N GLY A 1011 -9.09 33.91 3.12
CA GLY A 1011 -8.03 34.11 4.09
C GLY A 1011 -6.63 34.16 3.46
N LEU A 1012 -5.62 34.39 4.29
CA LEU A 1012 -4.20 34.40 3.88
C LEU A 1012 -3.36 33.49 4.78
N PHE A 1013 -2.57 32.61 4.16
CA PHE A 1013 -1.56 31.78 4.83
C PHE A 1013 -0.16 32.16 4.35
N HIS A 1014 0.80 32.32 5.26
CA HIS A 1014 2.17 32.72 4.95
C HIS A 1014 3.17 31.75 5.58
N GLU A 1015 4.10 31.25 4.79
CA GLU A 1015 5.19 30.37 5.25
C GLU A 1015 6.46 30.60 4.42
N GLY A 1016 7.59 30.84 5.11
CA GLY A 1016 8.87 31.10 4.46
C GLY A 1016 8.85 32.36 3.60
N ASP A 1017 9.20 32.24 2.32
CA ASP A 1017 9.13 33.34 1.35
C ASP A 1017 7.76 33.41 0.62
N ASP A 1018 6.84 32.49 0.92
CA ASP A 1018 5.61 32.26 0.16
C ASP A 1018 4.36 32.73 0.91
N THR A 1019 3.37 33.27 0.18
CA THR A 1019 2.05 33.59 0.73
C THR A 1019 0.97 33.09 -0.22
N TYR A 1020 -0.09 32.53 0.35
CA TYR A 1020 -1.19 31.91 -0.34
C TYR A 1020 -2.51 32.59 0.03
N LEU A 1021 -3.30 32.91 -0.99
CA LEU A 1021 -4.73 33.17 -0.85
C LEU A 1021 -5.44 31.82 -0.67
N VAL A 1022 -6.31 31.75 0.33
CA VAL A 1022 -7.17 30.60 0.64
C VAL A 1022 -8.62 31.06 0.46
N LEU A 1023 -9.50 30.26 -0.16
CA LEU A 1023 -10.88 30.65 -0.51
C LEU A 1023 -11.90 29.55 -0.18
N HIS A 1024 -13.11 29.92 0.24
CA HIS A 1024 -14.10 28.98 0.82
C HIS A 1024 -14.60 27.82 -0.07
N ASN A 1025 -14.27 27.81 -1.38
CA ASN A 1025 -14.64 26.71 -2.29
C ASN A 1025 -13.52 25.65 -2.37
N ASP A 1026 -12.78 25.44 -1.28
CA ASP A 1026 -11.60 24.56 -1.25
C ASP A 1026 -10.46 24.98 -2.22
N LEU A 1027 -10.42 26.26 -2.62
CA LEU A 1027 -9.47 26.79 -3.60
C LEU A 1027 -8.32 27.56 -2.94
N TYR A 1028 -7.15 27.53 -3.56
CA TYR A 1028 -6.01 28.35 -3.15
C TYR A 1028 -5.28 28.95 -4.36
N SER A 1029 -4.43 29.96 -4.13
CA SER A 1029 -3.45 30.43 -5.11
C SER A 1029 -2.33 31.21 -4.45
N LYS A 1030 -1.10 30.95 -4.88
CA LYS A 1030 0.08 31.67 -4.42
C LYS A 1030 0.07 33.12 -4.93
N LEU A 1031 0.41 34.07 -4.07
CA LEU A 1031 0.63 35.47 -4.45
C LEU A 1031 2.01 35.63 -5.11
N THR A 1032 2.12 36.59 -6.03
CA THR A 1032 3.42 37.01 -6.56
C THR A 1032 4.27 37.62 -5.44
N PRO A 1033 5.62 37.52 -5.47
CA PRO A 1033 6.49 38.01 -4.39
C PRO A 1033 6.44 39.51 -4.08
N ASP A 1034 5.75 40.31 -4.89
CA ASP A 1034 5.46 41.73 -4.61
C ASP A 1034 4.14 41.96 -3.84
N MET A 1035 3.36 40.90 -3.63
CA MET A 1035 2.03 40.88 -2.99
C MET A 1035 0.98 41.73 -3.72
N GLU A 1036 1.14 41.96 -5.03
CA GLU A 1036 0.20 42.73 -5.84
C GLU A 1036 -0.73 41.86 -6.72
N ASN A 1037 -0.32 40.63 -7.06
CA ASN A 1037 -1.01 39.74 -8.00
C ASN A 1037 -1.04 38.28 -7.52
N LEU A 1038 -1.84 37.43 -8.19
CA LEU A 1038 -1.83 35.97 -8.02
C LEU A 1038 -0.94 35.34 -9.12
N GLU A 1039 -0.15 34.31 -8.77
CA GLU A 1039 0.60 33.51 -9.75
C GLU A 1039 -0.36 32.78 -10.71
N HIS A 1040 -1.47 32.28 -10.17
CA HIS A 1040 -2.59 31.72 -10.91
C HIS A 1040 -3.86 32.56 -10.67
N PRO A 1041 -4.17 33.54 -11.53
CA PRO A 1041 -5.37 34.37 -11.38
C PRO A 1041 -6.65 33.71 -11.92
N THR A 1042 -6.52 32.58 -12.62
CA THR A 1042 -7.58 31.87 -13.35
C THR A 1042 -7.38 30.36 -13.22
N ASN A 1043 -8.45 29.55 -13.17
CA ASN A 1043 -8.39 28.11 -12.87
C ASN A 1043 -7.53 27.82 -11.62
N LEU A 1044 -7.98 28.35 -10.48
CA LEU A 1044 -7.34 28.16 -9.17
C LEU A 1044 -7.26 26.65 -8.84
N PRO A 1045 -6.15 26.13 -8.28
CA PRO A 1045 -6.09 24.77 -7.77
C PRO A 1045 -7.00 24.57 -6.55
N GLU A 1046 -7.51 23.35 -6.41
CA GLU A 1046 -8.25 22.86 -5.23
C GLU A 1046 -7.28 22.16 -4.27
N PHE A 1047 -7.51 22.27 -2.95
CA PHE A 1047 -6.81 21.45 -1.96
C PHE A 1047 -7.16 19.96 -2.15
N GLN A 1048 -6.20 19.07 -1.92
CA GLN A 1048 -6.42 17.63 -1.98
C GLN A 1048 -7.19 17.18 -0.73
N GLN A 1049 -8.53 17.19 -0.80
CA GLN A 1049 -9.42 16.83 0.31
C GLN A 1049 -10.32 15.63 -0.03
N ARG A 1050 -10.78 14.93 1.02
CA ARG A 1050 -11.86 13.93 0.92
C ARG A 1050 -13.21 14.67 0.91
N ALA A 1051 -13.88 14.70 -0.25
CA ALA A 1051 -15.16 15.37 -0.49
C ALA A 1051 -16.36 14.54 0.02
N TYR A 1052 -17.33 15.17 0.68
CA TYR A 1052 -18.53 14.51 1.19
C TYR A 1052 -19.51 14.24 0.03
N GLU A 1053 -20.25 13.13 0.09
CA GLU A 1053 -21.30 12.81 -0.89
C GLU A 1053 -22.67 12.64 -0.18
N PRO A 1054 -23.58 13.63 -0.25
CA PRO A 1054 -23.43 14.93 -0.89
C PRO A 1054 -22.65 15.94 -0.04
N GLU A 1055 -21.91 16.84 -0.70
CA GLU A 1055 -21.08 17.85 -0.04
C GLU A 1055 -21.94 18.79 0.83
N PRO A 1056 -21.62 18.99 2.13
CA PRO A 1056 -22.26 20.01 2.94
C PRO A 1056 -21.89 21.40 2.43
N TYR A 1057 -22.67 22.41 2.79
CA TYR A 1057 -22.28 23.78 2.48
C TYR A 1057 -21.17 24.22 3.45
N LEU A 1058 -19.97 24.44 2.89
CA LEU A 1058 -18.80 24.98 3.58
C LEU A 1058 -18.73 26.52 3.40
N GLU A 1059 -18.47 27.23 4.50
CA GLU A 1059 -18.36 28.68 4.59
C GLU A 1059 -17.05 29.05 5.30
N GLY A 1060 -16.30 29.99 4.71
CA GLY A 1060 -14.89 30.24 5.05
C GLY A 1060 -13.92 29.16 4.61
N ALA A 1061 -12.65 29.54 4.50
CA ALA A 1061 -11.51 28.63 4.53
C ALA A 1061 -10.27 29.35 5.10
N SER A 1062 -9.68 28.81 6.15
CA SER A 1062 -8.38 29.26 6.67
C SER A 1062 -7.44 28.08 6.85
N VAL A 1063 -6.14 28.29 6.60
CA VAL A 1063 -5.09 27.31 6.89
C VAL A 1063 -4.25 27.85 8.04
N THR A 1064 -4.01 27.03 9.06
CA THR A 1064 -3.09 27.34 10.16
C THR A 1064 -2.10 26.20 10.33
N LYS A 1065 -0.82 26.51 10.49
CA LYS A 1065 0.22 25.52 10.79
C LYS A 1065 0.43 25.46 12.30
N VAL A 1066 0.34 24.25 12.87
CA VAL A 1066 0.59 23.99 14.30
C VAL A 1066 1.58 22.84 14.41
N GLY A 1067 2.76 23.13 14.96
CA GLY A 1067 3.90 22.22 14.84
C GLY A 1067 4.27 22.02 13.37
N ASP A 1068 4.42 20.77 12.96
CA ASP A 1068 4.74 20.41 11.57
C ASP A 1068 3.50 20.16 10.68
N LYS A 1069 2.29 20.11 11.27
CA LYS A 1069 1.02 19.80 10.57
C LYS A 1069 0.26 21.06 10.13
N TYR A 1070 -0.44 20.97 9.00
CA TYR A 1070 -1.31 22.00 8.42
C TYR A 1070 -2.78 21.68 8.70
N TYR A 1071 -3.53 22.64 9.21
CA TYR A 1071 -4.95 22.48 9.55
C TYR A 1071 -5.78 23.39 8.67
N LEU A 1072 -6.60 22.78 7.80
CA LEU A 1072 -7.55 23.48 6.93
C LEU A 1072 -8.92 23.49 7.63
N MET A 1073 -9.39 24.69 7.95
CA MET A 1073 -10.59 24.95 8.73
C MET A 1073 -11.70 25.58 7.87
N HIS A 1074 -12.91 25.05 8.04
CA HIS A 1074 -14.16 25.54 7.47
C HIS A 1074 -15.25 25.64 8.54
N ALA A 1075 -16.37 26.29 8.21
CA ALA A 1075 -17.62 26.12 8.96
C ALA A 1075 -18.67 25.42 8.11
N ALA A 1076 -19.44 24.54 8.73
CA ALA A 1076 -20.56 23.86 8.08
C ALA A 1076 -21.86 24.03 8.86
N TRP A 1077 -22.98 23.99 8.14
CA TRP A 1077 -24.31 23.98 8.75
C TRP A 1077 -24.69 22.60 9.25
N SER A 1078 -24.86 22.43 10.57
CA SER A 1078 -25.58 21.28 11.10
C SER A 1078 -27.09 21.46 10.98
N PHE A 1079 -27.75 20.36 10.66
CA PHE A 1079 -29.19 20.20 10.59
C PHE A 1079 -29.61 19.18 11.64
N ARG A 1080 -30.59 19.54 12.49
CA ARG A 1080 -31.08 18.70 13.58
C ARG A 1080 -32.44 18.11 13.25
N SER A 1081 -32.57 16.79 13.38
CA SER A 1081 -33.81 16.04 13.24
C SER A 1081 -34.25 15.48 14.59
N GLY A 1082 -35.55 15.46 14.87
CA GLY A 1082 -36.08 15.06 16.17
C GLY A 1082 -35.99 16.15 17.25
N THR A 1083 -36.23 15.76 18.51
CA THR A 1083 -36.28 16.65 19.69
C THR A 1083 -35.87 15.88 20.94
N GLY A 1084 -35.14 16.52 21.86
CA GLY A 1084 -34.66 15.88 23.08
C GLY A 1084 -33.30 15.22 22.89
N GLU A 1085 -33.00 14.22 23.73
CA GLU A 1085 -31.76 13.42 23.70
C GLU A 1085 -31.70 12.51 22.47
N ASP A 1086 -32.83 12.01 21.96
CA ASP A 1086 -32.93 11.18 20.73
C ASP A 1086 -32.79 11.99 19.41
N ALA A 1087 -32.28 13.22 19.45
CA ALA A 1087 -32.14 14.04 18.25
C ALA A 1087 -30.85 13.68 17.50
N VAL A 1088 -30.89 13.74 16.17
CA VAL A 1088 -29.73 13.45 15.31
C VAL A 1088 -29.31 14.72 14.59
N CYS A 1089 -28.01 15.02 14.63
CA CYS A 1089 -27.39 16.13 13.91
C CYS A 1089 -26.62 15.61 12.68
N SER A 1090 -26.69 16.33 11.57
CA SER A 1090 -26.01 15.98 10.31
C SER A 1090 -25.63 17.24 9.52
N TYR A 1091 -24.50 17.21 8.82
CA TYR A 1091 -24.10 18.29 7.91
C TYR A 1091 -24.80 18.22 6.55
N LEU A 1092 -25.44 17.09 6.23
CA LEU A 1092 -26.08 16.85 4.94
C LEU A 1092 -27.33 17.75 4.75
N PRO A 1093 -27.42 18.55 3.67
CA PRO A 1093 -28.53 19.45 3.44
C PRO A 1093 -29.90 18.75 3.40
N GLY A 1094 -30.85 19.24 4.21
CA GLY A 1094 -32.23 18.75 4.22
C GLY A 1094 -32.49 17.52 5.09
N SER A 1095 -31.49 17.01 5.81
CA SER A 1095 -31.62 15.94 6.82
C SER A 1095 -32.47 16.35 8.04
N GLY A 1096 -32.59 17.65 8.33
CA GLY A 1096 -33.33 18.18 9.47
C GLY A 1096 -33.65 19.67 9.38
N GLN A 1097 -33.99 20.29 10.51
CA GLN A 1097 -34.09 21.75 10.61
C GLN A 1097 -32.69 22.35 10.76
N LYS A 1098 -32.41 23.42 10.01
CA LYS A 1098 -31.16 24.18 10.09
C LYS A 1098 -30.90 24.63 11.53
N TYR A 1099 -29.80 24.15 12.12
CA TYR A 1099 -29.53 24.29 13.55
C TYR A 1099 -28.47 25.37 13.81
N GLN A 1100 -27.19 25.08 13.64
CA GLN A 1100 -26.11 26.04 13.91
C GLN A 1100 -24.96 25.88 12.92
N TYR A 1101 -23.92 26.72 13.04
CA TYR A 1101 -22.63 26.43 12.40
C TYR A 1101 -21.72 25.76 13.40
N ASP A 1102 -21.06 24.70 12.96
CA ASP A 1102 -19.97 24.05 13.69
C ASP A 1102 -18.66 24.29 12.94
N ALA A 1103 -17.55 24.36 13.66
CA ALA A 1103 -16.21 24.43 13.10
C ALA A 1103 -15.75 23.03 12.70
N ILE A 1104 -15.33 22.86 11.45
CA ILE A 1104 -14.85 21.61 10.86
C ILE A 1104 -13.43 21.79 10.39
N VAL A 1105 -12.57 20.81 10.65
CA VAL A 1105 -11.13 20.86 10.37
C VAL A 1105 -10.70 19.56 9.70
N ALA A 1106 -9.72 19.63 8.79
CA ALA A 1106 -8.90 18.50 8.37
C ALA A 1106 -7.42 18.83 8.54
N VAL A 1107 -6.58 17.81 8.70
CA VAL A 1107 -5.13 17.94 8.95
C VAL A 1107 -4.30 17.28 7.84
N ALA A 1108 -3.13 17.83 7.51
CA ALA A 1108 -2.19 17.32 6.52
C ALA A 1108 -0.72 17.58 6.90
N ASP A 1109 0.20 16.82 6.31
CA ASP A 1109 1.66 17.05 6.38
C ASP A 1109 2.17 18.10 5.37
N SER A 1110 1.33 18.52 4.42
CA SER A 1110 1.66 19.55 3.44
C SER A 1110 0.51 20.54 3.25
N PHE A 1111 0.83 21.75 2.80
CA PHE A 1111 -0.15 22.80 2.56
C PHE A 1111 -1.21 22.39 1.53
N GLU A 1112 -0.82 21.70 0.45
CA GLU A 1112 -1.72 21.23 -0.61
C GLU A 1112 -2.55 19.99 -0.23
N GLY A 1113 -2.16 19.26 0.83
CA GLY A 1113 -2.73 17.97 1.23
C GLY A 1113 -1.84 16.76 0.86
N PRO A 1114 -2.39 15.53 0.79
CA PRO A 1114 -3.79 15.18 1.05
C PRO A 1114 -4.18 15.46 2.51
N TYR A 1115 -5.32 16.10 2.69
CA TYR A 1115 -5.91 16.32 4.01
C TYR A 1115 -6.69 15.09 4.48
N SER A 1116 -6.73 14.92 5.80
CA SER A 1116 -7.52 13.91 6.51
C SER A 1116 -9.02 13.99 6.18
N LEU A 1117 -9.80 13.06 6.74
CA LEU A 1117 -11.22 13.33 6.91
C LEU A 1117 -11.42 14.66 7.66
N ARG A 1118 -12.46 15.38 7.24
CA ARG A 1118 -12.97 16.55 7.95
C ARG A 1118 -13.74 16.11 9.20
N TYR A 1119 -13.34 16.61 10.37
CA TYR A 1119 -13.93 16.32 11.68
C TYR A 1119 -14.38 17.60 12.40
N THR A 1120 -15.26 17.47 13.40
CA THR A 1120 -15.79 18.64 14.13
C THR A 1120 -14.80 19.09 15.19
N ALA A 1121 -14.14 20.23 14.97
CA ALA A 1121 -13.26 20.82 15.97
C ALA A 1121 -14.05 21.55 17.07
N GLY A 1122 -15.21 22.15 16.77
CA GLY A 1122 -15.99 22.89 17.76
C GLY A 1122 -17.47 23.05 17.43
N VAL A 1123 -18.34 22.59 18.34
CA VAL A 1123 -19.80 22.59 18.21
C VAL A 1123 -20.36 23.98 18.51
N GLY A 1124 -21.04 24.60 17.54
CA GLY A 1124 -21.62 25.93 17.64
C GLY A 1124 -20.61 27.09 17.50
N ALA A 1125 -19.36 26.81 17.11
CA ALA A 1125 -18.27 27.80 17.05
C ALA A 1125 -18.38 28.75 15.82
N GLY A 1126 -18.52 28.19 14.62
CA GLY A 1126 -18.81 28.91 13.37
C GLY A 1126 -17.62 29.22 12.45
N HIS A 1127 -17.84 30.12 11.49
CA HIS A 1127 -16.88 30.63 10.49
C HIS A 1127 -15.86 31.60 11.11
N ASN A 1128 -14.58 31.21 11.10
CA ASN A 1128 -13.53 31.70 12.00
C ASN A 1128 -12.12 31.27 11.54
N ASN A 1129 -11.08 31.75 12.23
CA ASN A 1129 -9.67 31.37 12.04
C ASN A 1129 -9.10 30.69 13.31
N MET A 1130 -7.92 30.06 13.18
CA MET A 1130 -7.08 29.67 14.33
C MET A 1130 -5.85 30.59 14.47
N PHE A 1131 -5.27 30.63 15.65
CA PHE A 1131 -3.99 31.29 15.96
C PHE A 1131 -3.30 30.62 17.16
N VAL A 1132 -2.03 30.96 17.40
CA VAL A 1132 -1.25 30.46 18.54
C VAL A 1132 -0.79 31.62 19.42
N ASP A 1133 -1.01 31.52 20.72
CA ASP A 1133 -0.62 32.56 21.70
C ASP A 1133 0.90 32.54 22.02
N GLU A 1134 1.33 33.36 22.98
CA GLU A 1134 2.72 33.39 23.44
C GLU A 1134 3.15 32.18 24.29
N GLU A 1135 2.21 31.40 24.82
CA GLU A 1135 2.46 30.19 25.63
C GLU A 1135 2.48 28.91 24.76
N GLY A 1136 2.04 29.01 23.50
CA GLY A 1136 1.91 27.88 22.57
C GLY A 1136 0.51 27.27 22.54
N THR A 1137 -0.46 27.86 23.25
CA THR A 1137 -1.86 27.42 23.20
C THR A 1137 -2.45 27.75 21.84
N VAL A 1138 -3.13 26.77 21.24
CA VAL A 1138 -3.91 27.00 20.02
C VAL A 1138 -5.28 27.55 20.41
N TRP A 1139 -5.68 28.64 19.78
CA TRP A 1139 -6.99 29.26 19.94
C TRP A 1139 -7.71 29.30 18.61
N MET A 1140 -9.04 29.23 18.66
CA MET A 1140 -9.93 29.37 17.52
C MET A 1140 -10.96 30.46 17.82
N THR A 1141 -11.26 31.32 16.86
CA THR A 1141 -12.35 32.30 17.05
C THR A 1141 -13.72 31.62 17.04
N PHE A 1142 -14.71 32.26 17.65
CA PHE A 1142 -16.12 31.86 17.54
C PHE A 1142 -17.04 33.09 17.47
N PHE A 1143 -18.26 32.89 16.92
CA PHE A 1143 -19.27 33.95 16.91
C PHE A 1143 -20.70 33.54 17.32
N ARG A 1144 -21.01 32.24 17.56
CA ARG A 1144 -22.32 31.76 18.09
C ARG A 1144 -23.55 32.31 17.32
N ASN A 1145 -24.01 31.59 16.28
CA ASN A 1145 -24.95 32.13 15.28
C ASN A 1145 -26.36 32.53 15.79
N PRO A 1146 -26.75 33.82 15.77
CA PRO A 1146 -28.04 34.30 16.27
C PRO A 1146 -29.27 33.98 15.39
N ALA A 1147 -29.10 33.48 14.17
CA ALA A 1147 -30.21 33.37 13.20
C ALA A 1147 -31.01 32.06 13.29
N HIS A 1148 -30.41 30.96 13.75
CA HIS A 1148 -31.00 29.62 13.78
C HIS A 1148 -30.64 28.83 15.06
N GLY A 1149 -31.38 27.75 15.32
CA GLY A 1149 -31.07 26.73 16.34
C GLY A 1149 -30.89 27.22 17.78
N TYR A 1150 -29.79 26.77 18.41
CA TYR A 1150 -29.53 26.93 19.85
C TYR A 1150 -29.41 28.39 20.29
N TRP A 1151 -28.69 29.21 19.52
CA TRP A 1151 -28.33 30.60 19.83
C TRP A 1151 -29.41 31.61 19.41
N ALA A 1152 -30.36 31.21 18.55
CA ALA A 1152 -31.52 32.03 18.18
C ALA A 1152 -32.61 32.12 19.27
N GLN A 1153 -32.43 31.46 20.43
CA GLN A 1153 -33.42 31.45 21.50
C GLN A 1153 -33.42 32.77 22.30
N PRO A 1154 -34.59 33.34 22.66
CA PRO A 1154 -34.67 34.67 23.28
C PRO A 1154 -33.92 34.84 24.61
N ASP A 1155 -33.63 33.75 25.32
CA ASP A 1155 -32.84 33.71 26.56
C ASP A 1155 -31.33 33.68 26.33
N ARG A 1156 -30.88 33.47 25.08
CA ARG A 1156 -29.46 33.26 24.70
C ARG A 1156 -28.96 34.19 23.60
N ILE A 1157 -29.88 34.84 22.89
CA ILE A 1157 -29.60 35.75 21.77
C ILE A 1157 -28.65 36.92 22.13
N GLY A 1158 -28.52 37.26 23.41
CA GLY A 1158 -27.57 38.29 23.89
C GLY A 1158 -26.11 37.85 23.88
N ASP A 1159 -25.84 36.54 23.89
CA ASP A 1159 -24.50 35.93 23.87
C ASP A 1159 -24.15 35.32 22.50
N ALA A 1160 -24.90 35.74 21.47
CA ALA A 1160 -24.76 35.37 20.08
C ALA A 1160 -24.23 36.55 19.25
N ALA A 1161 -23.44 36.27 18.20
CA ALA A 1161 -22.69 37.24 17.40
C ALA A 1161 -21.84 38.21 18.26
N VAL A 1162 -20.94 37.61 19.01
CA VAL A 1162 -19.94 38.24 19.87
C VAL A 1162 -18.54 37.87 19.39
N ALA A 1163 -17.55 38.74 19.61
CA ALA A 1163 -16.15 38.44 19.34
C ALA A 1163 -15.61 37.48 20.42
N GLY A 1164 -15.56 36.19 20.12
CA GLY A 1164 -15.10 35.16 21.06
C GLY A 1164 -13.90 34.37 20.57
N VAL A 1165 -13.15 33.79 21.52
CA VAL A 1165 -12.08 32.81 21.28
C VAL A 1165 -12.21 31.63 22.23
N VAL A 1166 -11.94 30.42 21.74
CA VAL A 1166 -11.97 29.15 22.49
C VAL A 1166 -10.63 28.43 22.35
N ARG A 1167 -10.13 27.83 23.44
CA ARG A 1167 -8.90 27.02 23.42
C ARG A 1167 -9.14 25.72 22.68
N LEU A 1168 -8.13 25.25 21.96
CA LEU A 1168 -8.08 23.90 21.41
C LEU A 1168 -7.05 23.04 22.17
N GLU A 1169 -7.32 21.76 22.27
CA GLU A 1169 -6.39 20.72 22.74
C GLU A 1169 -5.96 19.82 21.58
N GLN A 1170 -4.68 19.42 21.57
CA GLN A 1170 -4.21 18.31 20.75
C GLN A 1170 -4.61 16.99 21.40
N SER A 1171 -5.18 16.08 20.61
CA SER A 1171 -5.64 14.79 21.13
C SER A 1171 -5.75 13.73 20.02
N GLY A 1172 -6.02 12.48 20.42
CA GLY A 1172 -5.96 11.28 19.56
C GLY A 1172 -4.70 10.45 19.85
N PRO A 1173 -4.64 9.17 19.42
CA PRO A 1173 -3.53 8.27 19.77
C PRO A 1173 -2.14 8.81 19.38
N PHE A 1174 -2.06 9.51 18.25
CA PHE A 1174 -0.85 10.14 17.69
C PHE A 1174 -0.81 11.67 17.87
N GLY A 1175 -1.73 12.26 18.64
CA GLY A 1175 -1.74 13.71 18.97
C GLY A 1175 -2.04 14.70 17.83
N GLY A 1176 -2.32 14.22 16.61
CA GLY A 1176 -2.46 15.05 15.40
C GLY A 1176 -3.80 15.78 15.18
N LEU A 1177 -4.79 15.63 16.08
CA LEU A 1177 -6.12 16.25 15.90
C LEU A 1177 -6.33 17.43 16.88
N LEU A 1178 -6.98 18.50 16.42
CA LEU A 1178 -7.27 19.71 17.19
C LEU A 1178 -8.78 19.87 17.43
N THR A 1179 -9.20 19.82 18.70
CA THR A 1179 -10.59 20.03 19.11
C THR A 1179 -10.71 21.04 20.23
N VAL A 1180 -11.88 21.65 20.42
CA VAL A 1180 -12.20 22.53 21.54
C VAL A 1180 -11.87 21.84 22.88
N GLU A 1181 -11.08 22.53 23.71
CA GLU A 1181 -10.58 22.03 24.99
C GLU A 1181 -11.74 21.55 25.88
N ARG A 1182 -11.64 20.32 26.36
CA ARG A 1182 -12.69 19.63 27.12
C ARG A 1182 -12.59 19.93 28.62
N PRO A 1183 -13.66 19.69 29.40
CA PRO A 1183 -13.59 19.86 30.84
C PRO A 1183 -12.57 18.91 31.46
N GLN A 1184 -11.64 19.42 32.27
CA GLN A 1184 -10.76 18.59 33.09
C GLN A 1184 -11.59 17.79 34.10
N SER A 1185 -11.40 16.47 34.14
CA SER A 1185 -12.16 15.50 34.95
C SER A 1185 -11.75 15.43 36.43
#